data_AF-A0A329MBB0-F1
#
_entry.id   AF-A0A329MBB0-F1
#
_cell.length_a   1.000
_cell.length_b   1.000
_cell.length_c   1.000
_cell.angle_alpha   90.00
_cell.angle_beta   90.00
_cell.angle_gamma   90.00
#
_symmetry.space_group_name_H-M   'P 1'
#
loop_
_entity.id
_entity.type
_entity.pdbx_description
1 polymer ?
#
loop_
_entity_poly.entity_id
_entity_poly.type
_entity_poly.pdbx_seq_one_letter_code
_entity_poly.pdbx_strand_id
1 'polypeptide(L)'
;MKSEDVKEHDLPIEDTSAKSDHSPMVSRRNVLSKLGMAGVAAAASGLGLLGAAGTAGAKPKNADCNCDHELLSNRDSANSHPSTAISYLAPDGSPKTVQDLSDAANPANGAVLVGRSAVSVSSVVDLFTVTTTGNHHISVRGYYAGSAAGGGLFYWDAGCAKNRHNGGTIISPTVPWNGQYGTLASFLAGTGETQPTGAGCWVRIVGESISASDFGAAEDQDITLPMQAASHAASELSVRMVGGVSGSITGDLMLPKVFDGAGARYSGGRLIVRTTKYPDIHNFYCDTLMAQAVWHSNIRSIECDTFIVDGYSLDWGAFWNKFENIRAGQIILDCQAQAVNANEFLKCNGNKPDVYGLLITDNGTPGATSEAHANNFIGCDFSVSLGARNATRVHQQNILTNCYMERGARINGNFLIFGMNHDSNSPPAVSPYSHVIGMTQHSPASRGDMFSMSLQNSAIGGDWSVRDSNDKPPAFAATFTASVMPLTVNTPYGYKAVYGGSGTGAFQFIEINFEVDTFEFSSTIWLYSPDGKMPAAIMVIDVASGAESYRDVNLYDFGNGFHLLRISGKLSGPAGKIRLLATAGTSSAFTMYLGSVFISAYKGAPLPYHTTSASPVETIVCGASEMKRGIKNVPYSTGTYVDVTVTFAAKFSTLPAFTYSLLPASAFYGNHTKSELIGVDTQSATVRIYYAPDWAGDLHWQAV
;
A
#
# COMPACT_ATOMS: atom_id res chain seq x y z
N MET A 1 -5.68 -66.02 -1.70
CA MET A 1 -7.02 -65.76 -2.24
C MET A 1 -6.94 -64.49 -3.08
N LYS A 2 -7.63 -64.49 -4.22
CA LYS A 2 -7.35 -63.72 -5.44
C LYS A 2 -7.40 -62.19 -5.25
N SER A 3 -6.46 -61.52 -5.92
CA SER A 3 -6.44 -60.08 -6.21
C SER A 3 -7.49 -59.75 -7.26
N GLU A 4 -8.33 -58.76 -7.01
CA GLU A 4 -9.26 -58.20 -8.00
C GLU A 4 -8.60 -57.03 -8.74
N ASP A 5 -8.49 -57.20 -10.05
CA ASP A 5 -8.17 -56.16 -11.02
C ASP A 5 -9.36 -55.20 -11.17
N VAL A 6 -9.16 -53.92 -10.86
CA VAL A 6 -10.07 -52.85 -11.28
C VAL A 6 -9.56 -52.30 -12.62
N LYS A 7 -10.33 -52.56 -13.68
CA LYS A 7 -10.13 -51.96 -15.01
C LYS A 7 -10.52 -50.49 -14.98
N GLU A 8 -9.57 -49.60 -15.21
CA GLU A 8 -9.86 -48.21 -15.59
C GLU A 8 -10.38 -48.19 -17.04
N HIS A 9 -11.50 -47.49 -17.22
CA HIS A 9 -12.09 -47.19 -18.52
C HIS A 9 -11.45 -45.92 -19.06
N ASP A 10 -10.62 -46.06 -20.10
CA ASP A 10 -10.17 -44.94 -20.93
C ASP A 10 -11.35 -44.33 -21.68
N LEU A 11 -11.65 -43.06 -21.40
CA LEU A 11 -12.48 -42.21 -22.25
C LEU A 11 -11.57 -41.34 -23.14
N PRO A 12 -11.91 -41.14 -24.42
CA PRO A 12 -11.06 -40.41 -25.35
C PRO A 12 -11.06 -38.91 -25.05
N ILE A 13 -9.87 -38.34 -24.94
CA ILE A 13 -9.63 -36.90 -24.89
C ILE A 13 -9.92 -36.32 -26.29
N GLU A 14 -10.98 -35.53 -26.41
CA GLU A 14 -11.22 -34.70 -27.59
C GLU A 14 -10.19 -33.55 -27.64
N ASP A 15 -9.33 -33.64 -28.65
CA ASP A 15 -8.36 -32.63 -29.05
C ASP A 15 -9.08 -31.40 -29.64
N THR A 16 -9.28 -30.37 -28.82
CA THR A 16 -9.73 -29.05 -29.28
C THR A 16 -8.53 -28.14 -29.45
N SER A 17 -7.93 -28.21 -30.63
CA SER A 17 -6.91 -27.27 -31.11
C SER A 17 -7.51 -25.86 -31.28
N ALA A 18 -7.46 -25.07 -30.21
CA ALA A 18 -7.70 -23.63 -30.28
C ALA A 18 -6.52 -22.94 -30.98
N LYS A 19 -6.75 -22.50 -32.22
CA LYS A 19 -5.86 -21.59 -32.97
C LYS A 19 -5.61 -20.33 -32.15
N SER A 20 -4.36 -20.09 -31.76
CA SER A 20 -3.91 -18.82 -31.19
C SER A 20 -3.81 -17.76 -32.31
N ASP A 21 -4.79 -16.85 -32.36
CA ASP A 21 -4.73 -15.65 -33.18
C ASP A 21 -3.72 -14.66 -32.56
N HIS A 22 -2.48 -14.69 -33.07
CA HIS A 22 -1.49 -13.66 -32.77
C HIS A 22 -1.77 -12.40 -33.60
N SER A 23 -2.55 -11.48 -33.03
CA SER A 23 -2.55 -10.08 -33.47
C SER A 23 -1.47 -9.30 -32.69
N PRO A 24 -0.54 -8.59 -33.35
CA PRO A 24 0.48 -7.81 -32.66
C PRO A 24 -0.16 -6.56 -32.03
N MET A 25 -0.03 -6.43 -30.70
CA MET A 25 -0.40 -5.19 -29.99
C MET A 25 0.53 -4.05 -30.44
N VAL A 26 -0.03 -3.12 -31.21
CA VAL A 26 0.62 -1.86 -31.57
C VAL A 26 0.59 -0.91 -30.37
N SER A 27 1.77 -0.48 -29.92
CA SER A 27 1.96 0.53 -28.87
C SER A 27 1.23 1.84 -29.17
N ARG A 28 0.50 2.37 -28.17
CA ARG A 28 -0.25 3.64 -28.19
C ARG A 28 0.57 4.89 -28.56
N ARG A 29 1.91 4.81 -28.67
CA ARG A 29 2.76 5.94 -29.11
C ARG A 29 2.70 6.23 -30.62
N ASN A 30 2.19 5.32 -31.46
CA ASN A 30 2.21 5.47 -32.92
C ASN A 30 0.93 6.07 -33.55
N VAL A 31 -0.07 6.47 -32.76
CA VAL A 31 -1.35 7.01 -33.29
C VAL A 31 -1.33 8.54 -33.46
N LEU A 32 -0.38 9.25 -32.85
CA LEU A 32 -0.32 10.73 -32.91
C LEU A 32 0.53 11.31 -34.05
N SER A 33 1.20 10.49 -34.87
CA SER A 33 2.00 10.96 -36.02
C SER A 33 1.30 10.84 -37.38
N LYS A 34 0.03 10.40 -37.43
CA LYS A 34 -0.71 10.14 -38.69
C LYS A 34 -1.92 11.05 -38.96
N LEU A 35 -2.13 12.11 -38.17
CA LEU A 35 -3.12 13.16 -38.50
C LEU A 35 -2.39 14.39 -39.05
N GLY A 36 -1.92 14.29 -40.29
CA GLY A 36 -1.58 15.44 -41.11
C GLY A 36 -2.84 15.97 -41.79
N MET A 37 -3.24 17.21 -41.48
CA MET A 37 -4.06 18.00 -42.39
C MET A 37 -3.18 19.06 -43.04
N ALA A 38 -3.07 18.97 -44.36
CA ALA A 38 -2.42 19.92 -45.23
C ALA A 38 -3.46 20.81 -45.92
N GLY A 39 -3.09 22.07 -46.14
CA GLY A 39 -3.57 22.92 -47.23
C GLY A 39 -4.43 24.11 -46.81
N VAL A 40 -3.96 25.34 -47.04
CA VAL A 40 -4.27 26.15 -48.25
C VAL A 40 -3.23 27.28 -48.38
N ALA A 41 -2.82 27.54 -49.61
CA ALA A 41 -1.77 28.47 -50.01
C ALA A 41 -2.28 29.87 -50.39
N ALA A 42 -1.31 30.79 -50.44
CA ALA A 42 -1.20 31.98 -51.31
C ALA A 42 -2.03 33.25 -51.00
N ALA A 43 -1.33 34.36 -50.75
CA ALA A 43 -1.53 35.62 -51.46
C ALA A 43 -0.34 36.58 -51.24
N ALA A 44 0.13 37.16 -52.35
CA ALA A 44 1.13 38.21 -52.45
C ALA A 44 0.56 39.60 -52.10
N SER A 45 1.43 40.62 -52.15
CA SER A 45 1.22 42.08 -51.96
C SER A 45 1.09 42.50 -50.50
N GLY A 46 1.76 43.54 -49.97
CA GLY A 46 2.42 44.70 -50.55
C GLY A 46 1.97 45.91 -49.71
N LEU A 47 2.91 46.64 -49.08
CA LEU A 47 2.79 47.97 -48.43
C LEU A 47 4.06 48.11 -47.55
N GLY A 48 5.04 48.99 -47.77
CA GLY A 48 5.04 50.31 -48.38
C GLY A 48 5.06 51.37 -47.26
N LEU A 49 6.19 52.06 -47.06
CA LEU A 49 6.35 53.41 -46.47
C LEU A 49 7.87 53.63 -46.24
N LEU A 50 8.54 54.74 -46.52
CA LEU A 50 8.33 55.94 -47.33
C LEU A 50 9.71 56.62 -47.33
N GLY A 51 10.18 57.12 -48.47
CA GLY A 51 11.42 57.91 -48.56
C GLY A 51 11.16 59.41 -48.39
N ALA A 52 12.20 60.18 -48.06
CA ALA A 52 12.30 61.59 -48.43
C ALA A 52 13.78 62.04 -48.44
N ALA A 53 14.18 62.60 -49.59
CA ALA A 53 15.48 63.21 -49.86
C ALA A 53 15.50 64.70 -49.44
N GLY A 54 16.69 65.29 -49.30
CA GLY A 54 16.82 66.74 -49.12
C GLY A 54 18.23 67.28 -48.81
N THR A 55 19.03 67.41 -49.85
CA THR A 55 20.02 68.47 -50.19
C THR A 55 20.66 69.41 -49.14
N ALA A 56 21.98 69.54 -49.31
CA ALA A 56 22.83 70.75 -49.35
C ALA A 56 23.37 71.42 -48.07
N GLY A 57 24.71 71.59 -48.05
CA GLY A 57 25.32 72.90 -47.73
C GLY A 57 26.31 72.98 -46.57
N ALA A 58 27.55 73.39 -46.93
CA ALA A 58 28.53 74.16 -46.15
C ALA A 58 29.58 73.45 -45.23
N LYS A 59 30.84 73.56 -45.71
CA LYS A 59 32.13 73.64 -44.98
C LYS A 59 32.14 74.85 -43.99
N PRO A 60 33.06 74.97 -42.98
CA PRO A 60 34.51 74.71 -43.12
C PRO A 60 35.35 74.24 -41.90
N LYS A 61 36.55 73.73 -42.25
CA LYS A 61 37.90 73.88 -41.66
C LYS A 61 38.20 73.60 -40.16
N ASN A 62 39.22 72.72 -40.00
CA ASN A 62 40.33 72.65 -39.02
C ASN A 62 40.32 71.33 -38.24
N ALA A 63 41.41 70.68 -37.88
CA ALA A 63 42.82 70.68 -38.28
C ALA A 63 43.40 69.38 -37.69
N ASP A 64 44.35 68.77 -38.39
CA ASP A 64 45.46 67.95 -37.90
C ASP A 64 45.24 67.00 -36.70
N CYS A 65 45.18 65.70 -36.97
CA CYS A 65 45.73 64.64 -36.12
C CYS A 65 46.04 63.42 -37.01
N ASN A 66 47.33 63.25 -37.28
CA ASN A 66 47.94 62.20 -38.10
C ASN A 66 47.97 60.88 -37.31
N CYS A 67 47.27 59.84 -37.78
CA CYS A 67 47.44 58.44 -37.34
C CYS A 67 47.29 57.55 -38.58
N ASP A 68 48.39 56.96 -39.02
CA ASP A 68 48.48 56.06 -40.16
C ASP A 68 47.52 54.88 -40.01
N HIS A 69 46.43 54.88 -40.78
CA HIS A 69 45.65 53.68 -41.07
C HIS A 69 46.16 53.13 -42.40
N GLU A 70 47.09 52.17 -42.32
CA GLU A 70 47.41 51.32 -43.46
C GLU A 70 46.16 50.60 -43.96
N LEU A 71 46.05 50.64 -45.28
CA LEU A 71 45.01 50.06 -46.11
C LEU A 71 44.94 48.54 -45.93
N LEU A 72 43.90 48.05 -45.24
CA LEU A 72 43.42 46.68 -45.47
C LEU A 72 42.41 46.70 -46.62
N SER A 73 42.93 46.62 -47.84
CA SER A 73 42.15 46.20 -49.01
C SER A 73 41.78 44.73 -48.83
N ASN A 74 40.56 44.45 -48.33
CA ASN A 74 40.05 43.09 -48.33
C ASN A 74 39.40 42.82 -49.70
N ARG A 75 40.11 42.02 -50.50
CA ARG A 75 39.64 41.50 -51.79
C ARG A 75 38.44 40.60 -51.55
N ASP A 76 37.40 40.83 -52.35
CA ASP A 76 36.35 39.86 -52.63
C ASP A 76 36.96 38.54 -53.11
N SER A 77 36.86 37.49 -52.28
CA SER A 77 36.82 36.12 -52.75
C SER A 77 35.63 35.43 -52.13
N ALA A 78 34.64 35.12 -52.95
CA ALA A 78 33.49 34.30 -52.61
C ALA A 78 33.96 32.88 -52.29
N ASN A 79 34.27 32.62 -51.01
CA ASN A 79 34.23 31.31 -50.31
C ASN A 79 34.93 31.31 -48.93
N SER A 80 35.18 32.46 -48.30
CA SER A 80 35.63 32.46 -46.89
C SER A 80 34.45 32.70 -45.95
N HIS A 81 33.99 31.64 -45.30
CA HIS A 81 33.21 31.78 -44.07
C HIS A 81 34.11 32.43 -43.00
N PRO A 82 33.59 33.35 -42.17
CA PRO A 82 34.35 33.89 -41.07
C PRO A 82 34.38 32.85 -39.94
N SER A 83 35.31 31.90 -40.01
CA SER A 83 35.86 31.32 -38.79
C SER A 83 36.79 32.37 -38.17
N THR A 84 36.58 32.68 -36.90
CA THR A 84 37.28 33.70 -36.12
C THR A 84 38.75 33.32 -35.88
N ALA A 85 39.56 33.35 -36.93
CA ALA A 85 41.00 33.21 -36.87
C ALA A 85 41.61 34.62 -36.72
N ILE A 86 42.11 34.95 -35.53
CA ILE A 86 42.97 36.12 -35.36
C ILE A 86 44.32 35.75 -35.99
N SER A 87 44.63 36.36 -37.12
CA SER A 87 45.95 36.26 -37.76
C SER A 87 46.82 37.43 -37.34
N TYR A 88 48.07 37.17 -36.95
CA TYR A 88 49.10 38.19 -36.70
C TYR A 88 50.29 37.96 -37.61
N LEU A 89 51.03 39.02 -37.92
CA LEU A 89 52.31 38.92 -38.61
C LEU A 89 53.42 38.75 -37.55
N ALA A 90 54.20 37.67 -37.66
CA ALA A 90 55.40 37.54 -36.88
C ALA A 90 56.44 38.61 -37.32
N PRO A 91 57.48 38.89 -36.50
CA PRO A 91 58.49 39.90 -36.84
C PRO A 91 59.24 39.64 -38.16
N ASP A 92 59.20 38.41 -38.68
CA ASP A 92 59.76 38.02 -39.97
C ASP A 92 58.79 38.24 -41.16
N GLY A 93 57.61 38.82 -40.91
CA GLY A 93 56.58 39.07 -41.92
C GLY A 93 55.79 37.84 -42.32
N SER A 94 55.98 36.69 -41.66
CA SER A 94 55.17 35.50 -41.93
C SER A 94 53.80 35.62 -41.24
N PRO A 95 52.68 35.36 -41.95
CA PRO A 95 51.36 35.32 -41.34
C PRO A 95 51.26 34.10 -40.43
N LYS A 96 50.86 34.31 -39.19
CA LYS A 96 50.63 33.28 -38.17
C LYS A 96 49.20 33.41 -37.66
N THR A 97 48.53 32.28 -37.45
CA THR A 97 47.18 32.24 -36.89
C THR A 97 47.29 31.94 -35.38
N VAL A 98 46.63 32.71 -34.52
CA VAL A 98 46.69 32.52 -33.05
C VAL A 98 46.03 31.20 -32.62
N GLN A 99 45.12 30.66 -33.43
CA GLN A 99 44.38 29.44 -33.14
C GLN A 99 44.10 28.69 -34.45
N ASP A 100 44.98 27.76 -34.83
CA ASP A 100 44.85 27.01 -36.09
C ASP A 100 44.24 25.62 -35.84
N LEU A 101 42.91 25.59 -35.72
CA LEU A 101 42.14 24.35 -35.57
C LEU A 101 41.98 23.58 -36.91
N SER A 102 42.45 24.15 -38.03
CA SER A 102 42.19 23.67 -39.38
C SER A 102 43.46 23.29 -40.17
N ASP A 103 44.63 23.28 -39.54
CA ASP A 103 45.91 22.95 -40.17
C ASP A 103 45.94 21.47 -40.64
N ALA A 104 45.60 21.26 -41.91
CA ALA A 104 45.59 19.93 -42.53
C ALA A 104 47.01 19.39 -42.82
N ALA A 105 48.03 20.25 -42.80
CA ALA A 105 49.43 19.86 -43.04
C ALA A 105 50.14 19.44 -41.75
N ASN A 106 49.77 20.04 -40.61
CA ASN A 106 50.23 19.63 -39.29
C ASN A 106 49.07 19.51 -38.28
N PRO A 107 48.40 18.34 -38.24
CA PRO A 107 47.28 18.08 -37.34
C PRO A 107 47.62 18.26 -35.85
N ALA A 108 48.90 18.22 -35.47
CA ALA A 108 49.34 18.41 -34.10
C ALA A 108 49.05 19.82 -33.57
N ASN A 109 49.03 20.84 -34.42
CA ASN A 109 48.75 22.23 -34.02
C ASN A 109 47.30 22.41 -33.55
N GLY A 110 46.34 21.83 -34.27
CA GLY A 110 44.94 21.75 -33.83
C GLY A 110 44.76 20.82 -32.63
N ALA A 111 45.48 19.68 -32.60
CA ALA A 111 45.41 18.70 -31.52
C ALA A 111 45.96 19.21 -30.18
N VAL A 112 46.95 20.10 -30.16
CA VAL A 112 47.49 20.72 -28.93
C VAL A 112 46.48 21.69 -28.29
N LEU A 113 45.63 22.34 -29.10
CA LEU A 113 44.57 23.23 -28.63
C LEU A 113 43.32 22.46 -28.17
N VAL A 114 42.93 21.38 -28.87
CA VAL A 114 41.81 20.50 -28.47
C VAL A 114 42.19 19.59 -27.30
N GLY A 115 43.43 19.09 -27.28
CA GLY A 115 43.99 18.25 -26.22
C GLY A 115 44.12 18.94 -24.85
N ARG A 116 43.94 20.27 -24.79
CA ARG A 116 43.85 21.03 -23.53
C ARG A 116 42.42 21.15 -22.97
N SER A 117 41.38 20.94 -23.77
CA SER A 117 39.98 21.21 -23.36
C SER A 117 39.12 19.98 -23.04
N ALA A 118 39.40 18.79 -23.59
CA ALA A 118 38.79 17.53 -23.14
C ALA A 118 39.52 16.33 -23.76
N VAL A 119 40.29 15.59 -22.98
CA VAL A 119 40.82 14.30 -23.41
C VAL A 119 39.71 13.26 -23.24
N SER A 120 39.43 12.47 -24.27
CA SER A 120 38.48 11.36 -24.18
C SER A 120 39.16 10.01 -24.39
N VAL A 121 38.70 9.00 -23.66
CA VAL A 121 39.16 7.62 -23.77
C VAL A 121 37.97 6.68 -23.98
N SER A 122 38.22 5.52 -24.59
CA SER A 122 37.14 4.61 -24.98
C SER A 122 36.58 3.82 -23.80
N SER A 123 37.36 3.59 -22.75
CA SER A 123 36.98 2.74 -21.63
C SER A 123 37.67 3.09 -20.31
N VAL A 124 37.23 2.47 -19.21
CA VAL A 124 37.88 2.61 -17.89
C VAL A 124 39.31 2.03 -17.89
N VAL A 125 39.60 0.98 -18.66
CA VAL A 125 40.97 0.44 -18.75
C VAL A 125 41.92 1.42 -19.45
N ASP A 126 41.43 2.15 -20.46
CA ASP A 126 42.22 3.14 -21.18
C ASP A 126 42.60 4.35 -20.30
N LEU A 127 41.86 4.59 -19.22
CA LEU A 127 42.13 5.64 -18.24
C LEU A 127 43.53 5.49 -17.61
N PHE A 128 44.07 4.28 -17.56
CA PHE A 128 45.40 4.00 -16.99
C PHE A 128 46.55 4.43 -17.90
N THR A 129 46.26 4.70 -19.18
CA THR A 129 47.24 5.19 -20.15
C THR A 129 47.31 6.72 -20.19
N VAL A 130 46.38 7.40 -19.51
CA VAL A 130 46.29 8.87 -19.50
C VAL A 130 47.31 9.46 -18.53
N THR A 131 48.04 10.48 -18.98
CA THR A 131 48.98 11.23 -18.13
C THR A 131 48.24 11.93 -16.98
N THR A 132 48.68 11.71 -15.76
CA THR A 132 48.07 12.21 -14.52
C THR A 132 48.51 13.63 -14.12
N THR A 133 49.22 14.33 -14.99
CA THR A 133 49.74 15.68 -14.72
C THR A 133 48.73 16.75 -15.18
N GLY A 134 48.25 17.58 -14.25
CA GLY A 134 47.38 18.74 -14.53
C GLY A 134 45.91 18.54 -14.09
N ASN A 135 45.16 19.65 -14.00
CA ASN A 135 43.75 19.67 -13.57
C ASN A 135 42.79 19.41 -14.75
N HIS A 136 43.05 18.40 -15.57
CA HIS A 136 42.22 18.11 -16.75
C HIS A 136 41.10 17.13 -16.42
N HIS A 137 39.91 17.37 -16.98
CA HIS A 137 38.83 16.39 -16.98
C HIS A 137 39.01 15.43 -18.15
N ILE A 138 38.87 14.13 -17.87
CA ILE A 138 38.92 13.05 -18.84
C ILE A 138 37.51 12.53 -19.06
N SER A 139 37.06 12.49 -20.31
CA SER A 139 35.77 11.92 -20.70
C SER A 139 35.93 10.45 -21.08
N VAL A 140 35.44 9.56 -20.24
CA VAL A 140 35.43 8.12 -20.50
C VAL A 140 34.13 7.78 -21.21
N ARG A 141 34.21 7.18 -22.41
CA ARG A 141 33.01 6.86 -23.22
C ARG A 141 32.12 5.80 -22.58
N GLY A 142 32.70 4.74 -22.02
CA GLY A 142 31.98 3.63 -21.40
C GLY A 142 32.85 2.90 -20.38
N TYR A 143 32.27 1.99 -19.60
CA TYR A 143 33.04 1.17 -18.67
C TYR A 143 33.93 0.17 -19.42
N TYR A 144 33.37 -0.45 -20.46
CA TYR A 144 34.02 -1.38 -21.37
C TYR A 144 34.30 -0.74 -22.74
N ALA A 145 35.35 -1.20 -23.42
CA ALA A 145 35.63 -0.76 -24.79
C ALA A 145 34.47 -1.08 -25.73
N GLY A 146 34.08 -0.11 -26.56
CA GLY A 146 32.95 -0.24 -27.48
C GLY A 146 31.56 -0.01 -26.85
N SER A 147 31.46 0.13 -25.53
CA SER A 147 30.23 0.49 -24.83
C SER A 147 30.11 2.00 -24.61
N ALA A 148 28.88 2.50 -24.46
CA ALA A 148 28.59 3.85 -23.97
C ALA A 148 28.05 3.85 -22.53
N ALA A 149 27.81 2.67 -21.94
CA ALA A 149 27.29 2.54 -20.58
C ALA A 149 28.42 2.65 -19.56
N GLY A 150 28.16 3.34 -18.43
CA GLY A 150 29.11 3.45 -17.32
C GLY A 150 30.29 4.39 -17.53
N GLY A 151 30.31 5.12 -18.66
CA GLY A 151 31.25 6.21 -18.90
C GLY A 151 30.97 7.42 -18.01
N GLY A 152 31.74 8.49 -18.18
CA GLY A 152 31.58 9.71 -17.39
C GLY A 152 32.82 10.60 -17.40
N LEU A 153 32.76 11.71 -16.67
CA LEU A 153 33.90 12.61 -16.47
C LEU A 153 34.69 12.19 -15.24
N PHE A 154 36.01 12.15 -15.38
CA PHE A 154 36.96 11.85 -14.30
C PHE A 154 38.00 12.96 -14.20
N TYR A 155 38.55 13.16 -13.01
CA TYR A 155 39.73 14.00 -12.80
C TYR A 155 40.75 13.23 -11.97
N TRP A 156 42.01 13.62 -12.08
CA TRP A 156 43.08 13.06 -11.25
C TRP A 156 43.14 13.78 -9.91
N ASP A 157 43.02 13.03 -8.81
CA ASP A 157 43.27 13.51 -7.45
C ASP A 157 44.54 12.85 -6.90
N ALA A 158 45.63 13.62 -6.89
CA ALA A 158 46.93 13.18 -6.38
C ALA A 158 46.94 12.90 -4.86
N GLY A 159 45.98 13.45 -4.11
CA GLY A 159 45.84 13.27 -2.66
C GLY A 159 44.89 12.14 -2.26
N CYS A 160 44.08 11.63 -3.18
CA CYS A 160 43.15 10.55 -2.90
C CYS A 160 43.90 9.25 -2.57
N ALA A 161 43.65 8.69 -1.39
CA ALA A 161 44.28 7.45 -0.95
C ALA A 161 43.85 6.26 -1.82
N LYS A 162 44.82 5.43 -2.24
CA LYS A 162 44.57 4.30 -3.16
C LYS A 162 43.72 3.19 -2.56
N ASN A 163 43.78 3.02 -1.25
CA ASN A 163 42.90 2.08 -0.53
C ASN A 163 41.41 2.47 -0.55
N ARG A 164 41.05 3.66 -1.07
CA ARG A 164 39.66 4.06 -1.33
C ARG A 164 39.14 3.58 -2.69
N HIS A 165 39.94 2.80 -3.44
CA HIS A 165 39.50 2.21 -4.69
C HIS A 165 38.17 1.46 -4.51
N ASN A 166 37.22 1.70 -5.42
CA ASN A 166 35.95 0.98 -5.48
C ASN A 166 35.54 0.60 -6.91
N GLY A 167 36.45 0.79 -7.87
CA GLY A 167 36.32 0.41 -9.27
C GLY A 167 35.36 1.25 -10.12
N GLY A 168 34.61 2.20 -9.53
CA GLY A 168 33.64 3.00 -10.29
C GLY A 168 33.75 4.51 -10.09
N THR A 169 33.65 4.99 -8.85
CA THR A 169 33.77 6.42 -8.52
C THR A 169 35.17 6.82 -8.10
N ILE A 170 35.95 5.89 -7.53
CA ILE A 170 37.36 6.07 -7.19
C ILE A 170 38.15 4.89 -7.76
N ILE A 171 39.08 5.19 -8.65
CA ILE A 171 39.85 4.20 -9.38
C ILE A 171 41.34 4.46 -9.20
N SER A 172 41.97 3.66 -8.34
CA SER A 172 43.43 3.56 -8.29
C SER A 172 43.96 2.92 -9.59
N PRO A 173 44.96 3.53 -10.28
CA PRO A 173 45.55 2.98 -11.50
C PRO A 173 46.46 1.77 -11.24
N THR A 174 46.73 1.42 -9.98
CA THR A 174 47.58 0.29 -9.59
C THR A 174 46.79 -0.96 -9.21
N VAL A 175 45.45 -0.92 -9.28
CA VAL A 175 44.60 -2.12 -9.22
C VAL A 175 44.49 -2.70 -10.65
N PRO A 176 44.85 -3.97 -10.87
CA PRO A 176 44.77 -4.60 -12.19
C PRO A 176 43.34 -4.62 -12.76
N TRP A 177 43.19 -4.10 -13.99
CA TRP A 177 41.96 -4.18 -14.78
C TRP A 177 42.31 -4.45 -16.23
N ASN A 178 41.71 -5.48 -16.84
CA ASN A 178 41.94 -5.82 -18.25
C ASN A 178 40.73 -5.52 -19.14
N GLY A 179 39.69 -4.88 -18.60
CA GLY A 179 38.47 -4.55 -19.34
C GLY A 179 37.55 -5.75 -19.60
N GLN A 180 37.75 -6.90 -18.97
CA GLN A 180 36.90 -8.09 -19.14
C GLN A 180 36.03 -8.33 -17.91
N TYR A 181 34.74 -8.63 -18.16
CA TYR A 181 33.75 -8.87 -17.11
C TYR A 181 34.19 -9.93 -16.10
N GLY A 182 34.83 -11.02 -16.56
CA GLY A 182 35.32 -12.10 -15.69
C GLY A 182 36.37 -11.68 -14.65
N THR A 183 36.96 -10.49 -14.77
CA THR A 183 37.90 -9.94 -13.77
C THR A 183 37.31 -8.79 -12.94
N LEU A 184 36.04 -8.43 -13.19
CA LEU A 184 35.40 -7.25 -12.58
C LEU A 184 35.31 -7.39 -11.06
N ALA A 185 35.00 -8.58 -10.56
CA ALA A 185 34.91 -8.86 -9.14
C ALA A 185 36.19 -8.48 -8.39
N SER A 186 37.35 -8.94 -8.89
CA SER A 186 38.67 -8.63 -8.32
C SER A 186 38.98 -7.14 -8.40
N PHE A 187 38.62 -6.50 -9.52
CA PHE A 187 38.82 -5.07 -9.70
C PHE A 187 38.01 -4.24 -8.70
N LEU A 188 36.69 -4.44 -8.62
CA LEU A 188 35.83 -3.75 -7.65
C LEU A 188 36.29 -3.92 -6.20
N ALA A 189 36.85 -5.08 -5.86
CA ALA A 189 37.40 -5.38 -4.54
C ALA A 189 38.80 -4.78 -4.28
N GLY A 190 39.42 -4.10 -5.26
CA GLY A 190 40.78 -3.59 -5.15
C GLY A 190 41.86 -4.68 -5.10
N THR A 191 41.53 -5.90 -5.53
CA THR A 191 42.45 -7.04 -5.47
C THR A 191 43.65 -6.81 -6.37
N GLY A 192 44.85 -6.96 -5.81
CA GLY A 192 46.11 -6.74 -6.53
C GLY A 192 46.62 -5.29 -6.47
N GLU A 193 46.05 -4.42 -5.64
CA GLU A 193 46.61 -3.11 -5.34
C GLU A 193 48.08 -3.24 -4.88
N THR A 194 49.00 -2.65 -5.65
CA THR A 194 50.45 -2.74 -5.40
C THR A 194 51.00 -1.61 -4.52
N GLN A 195 50.20 -0.57 -4.27
CA GLN A 195 50.55 0.60 -3.47
C GLN A 195 49.43 0.99 -2.49
N PRO A 196 49.03 0.12 -1.55
CA PRO A 196 47.85 0.34 -0.69
C PRO A 196 47.99 1.54 0.26
N THR A 197 49.21 1.95 0.60
CA THR A 197 49.48 3.16 1.40
C THR A 197 49.77 4.41 0.55
N GLY A 198 49.71 4.28 -0.77
CA GLY A 198 49.96 5.36 -1.72
C GLY A 198 48.75 6.28 -1.92
N ALA A 199 49.00 7.38 -2.62
CA ALA A 199 47.98 8.34 -3.06
C ALA A 199 48.00 8.51 -4.58
N GLY A 200 46.92 9.06 -5.13
CA GLY A 200 46.72 9.25 -6.55
C GLY A 200 45.67 8.30 -7.12
N CYS A 201 44.46 8.81 -7.34
CA CYS A 201 43.34 8.09 -7.94
C CYS A 201 42.66 8.91 -9.02
N TRP A 202 42.04 8.22 -9.96
CA TRP A 202 41.02 8.82 -10.81
C TRP A 202 39.70 8.88 -10.04
N VAL A 203 39.13 10.07 -9.97
CA VAL A 203 37.87 10.33 -9.25
C VAL A 203 36.81 10.75 -10.26
N ARG A 204 35.67 10.05 -10.24
CA ARG A 204 34.51 10.38 -11.07
C ARG A 204 33.86 11.65 -10.56
N ILE A 205 33.50 12.55 -11.48
CA ILE A 205 32.64 13.70 -11.18
C ILE A 205 31.20 13.18 -11.11
N VAL A 206 30.69 13.04 -9.89
CA VAL A 206 29.33 12.55 -9.63
C VAL A 206 28.38 13.75 -9.51
N GLY A 207 27.25 13.67 -10.21
CA GLY A 207 26.16 14.63 -10.09
C GLY A 207 25.21 14.26 -8.94
N GLU A 208 23.90 14.31 -9.19
CA GLU A 208 22.87 13.95 -8.21
C GLU A 208 22.61 12.45 -8.11
N SER A 209 23.18 11.66 -9.02
CA SER A 209 22.97 10.21 -9.07
C SER A 209 24.16 9.43 -9.60
N ILE A 210 24.14 8.13 -9.30
CA ILE A 210 25.03 7.11 -9.88
C ILE A 210 24.20 5.90 -10.32
N SER A 211 24.79 5.09 -11.21
CA SER A 211 24.18 3.89 -11.76
C SER A 211 25.07 2.66 -11.52
N ALA A 212 24.48 1.46 -11.58
CA ALA A 212 25.25 0.23 -11.53
C ALA A 212 26.24 0.09 -12.72
N SER A 213 25.93 0.71 -13.86
CA SER A 213 26.83 0.74 -15.02
C SER A 213 28.13 1.49 -14.73
N ASP A 214 28.11 2.48 -13.83
CA ASP A 214 29.32 3.21 -13.41
C ASP A 214 30.35 2.31 -12.71
N PHE A 215 29.92 1.11 -12.31
CA PHE A 215 30.69 0.03 -11.68
C PHE A 215 30.79 -1.20 -12.58
N GLY A 216 30.43 -1.09 -13.86
CA GLY A 216 30.60 -2.16 -14.84
C GLY A 216 29.44 -3.15 -14.94
N ALA A 217 28.25 -2.84 -14.37
CA ALA A 217 27.06 -3.63 -14.67
C ALA A 217 26.72 -3.56 -16.16
N ALA A 218 26.46 -4.73 -16.74
CA ALA A 218 26.08 -4.92 -18.14
C ALA A 218 24.89 -5.89 -18.21
N GLU A 219 24.07 -5.75 -19.25
CA GLU A 219 22.91 -6.62 -19.49
C GLU A 219 23.34 -8.08 -19.62
N ASP A 220 22.44 -9.00 -19.25
CA ASP A 220 22.62 -10.46 -19.32
C ASP A 220 23.83 -11.00 -18.52
N GLN A 221 24.35 -10.23 -17.56
CA GLN A 221 25.39 -10.67 -16.63
C GLN A 221 24.88 -10.76 -15.18
N ASP A 222 25.66 -11.39 -14.31
CA ASP A 222 25.45 -11.35 -12.86
C ASP A 222 25.86 -9.98 -12.29
N ILE A 223 24.89 -9.08 -12.18
CA ILE A 223 25.13 -7.69 -11.78
C ILE A 223 25.20 -7.51 -10.26
N THR A 224 25.26 -8.58 -9.46
CA THR A 224 25.28 -8.50 -7.99
C THR A 224 26.40 -7.59 -7.47
N LEU A 225 27.64 -7.88 -7.88
CA LEU A 225 28.82 -7.14 -7.40
C LEU A 225 28.83 -5.67 -7.84
N PRO A 226 28.63 -5.33 -9.14
CA PRO A 226 28.61 -3.93 -9.54
C PRO A 226 27.42 -3.16 -8.93
N MET A 227 26.26 -3.79 -8.75
CA MET A 227 25.11 -3.17 -8.10
C MET A 227 25.34 -2.95 -6.59
N GLN A 228 26.01 -3.88 -5.91
CA GLN A 228 26.41 -3.72 -4.50
C GLN A 228 27.44 -2.60 -4.34
N ALA A 229 28.43 -2.52 -5.23
CA ALA A 229 29.43 -1.45 -5.24
C ALA A 229 28.78 -0.08 -5.47
N ALA A 230 27.84 0.01 -6.41
CA ALA A 230 27.05 1.23 -6.64
C ALA A 230 26.21 1.59 -5.42
N SER A 231 25.53 0.64 -4.79
CA SER A 231 24.74 0.88 -3.57
C SER A 231 25.58 1.47 -2.42
N HIS A 232 26.78 0.92 -2.20
CA HIS A 232 27.73 1.44 -1.21
C HIS A 232 28.17 2.87 -1.55
N ALA A 233 28.57 3.11 -2.79
CA ALA A 233 29.00 4.44 -3.22
C ALA A 233 27.86 5.48 -3.14
N ALA A 234 26.63 5.10 -3.47
CA ALA A 234 25.46 6.00 -3.37
C ALA A 234 25.23 6.41 -1.90
N SER A 235 25.40 5.46 -0.98
CA SER A 235 25.28 5.69 0.44
C SER A 235 26.40 6.57 1.00
N GLU A 236 27.66 6.32 0.61
CA GLU A 236 28.82 7.13 1.02
C GLU A 236 28.69 8.58 0.53
N LEU A 237 28.26 8.76 -0.73
CA LEU A 237 28.13 10.07 -1.36
C LEU A 237 26.79 10.76 -1.05
N SER A 238 25.85 10.08 -0.38
CA SER A 238 24.49 10.58 -0.13
C SER A 238 23.74 11.02 -1.39
N VAL A 239 23.89 10.26 -2.48
CA VAL A 239 23.24 10.50 -3.78
C VAL A 239 22.22 9.42 -4.12
N ARG A 240 21.34 9.68 -5.09
CA ARG A 240 20.39 8.69 -5.60
C ARG A 240 21.09 7.62 -6.41
N MET A 241 20.73 6.36 -6.23
CA MET A 241 21.05 5.34 -7.22
C MET A 241 19.93 5.23 -8.25
N VAL A 242 20.27 5.30 -9.54
CA VAL A 242 19.34 5.11 -10.65
C VAL A 242 19.70 3.82 -11.36
N GLY A 243 18.75 2.89 -11.40
CA GLY A 243 18.78 1.66 -12.17
C GLY A 243 18.55 1.92 -13.67
N GLY A 244 18.64 0.85 -14.45
CA GLY A 244 18.55 0.89 -15.91
C GLY A 244 19.15 -0.34 -16.59
N VAL A 245 19.95 -1.12 -15.86
CA VAL A 245 20.49 -2.40 -16.33
C VAL A 245 19.71 -3.54 -15.68
N SER A 246 19.10 -4.37 -16.51
CA SER A 246 18.49 -5.64 -16.09
C SER A 246 19.55 -6.74 -16.02
N GLY A 247 19.42 -7.67 -15.09
CA GLY A 247 20.39 -8.75 -14.92
C GLY A 247 20.04 -9.69 -13.77
N SER A 248 20.81 -10.75 -13.62
CA SER A 248 20.63 -11.68 -12.49
C SER A 248 21.35 -11.17 -11.25
N ILE A 249 20.76 -11.43 -10.09
CA ILE A 249 21.35 -11.24 -8.77
C ILE A 249 21.58 -12.62 -8.15
N THR A 250 22.73 -12.83 -7.56
CA THR A 250 23.12 -14.05 -6.86
C THR A 250 23.17 -13.75 -5.37
N GLY A 251 22.18 -14.26 -4.60
CA GLY A 251 22.10 -14.06 -3.16
C GLY A 251 21.37 -12.77 -2.77
N ASP A 252 21.76 -12.19 -1.63
CA ASP A 252 21.15 -10.98 -1.07
C ASP A 252 21.91 -9.74 -1.50
N LEU A 253 21.20 -8.74 -2.03
CA LEU A 253 21.76 -7.44 -2.38
C LEU A 253 21.12 -6.33 -1.57
N MET A 254 21.95 -5.53 -0.91
CA MET A 254 21.49 -4.37 -0.13
C MET A 254 21.30 -3.16 -1.04
N LEU A 255 20.07 -2.65 -1.13
CA LEU A 255 19.75 -1.41 -1.82
C LEU A 255 20.12 -0.17 -0.98
N PRO A 256 20.48 0.95 -1.62
CA PRO A 256 20.74 2.20 -0.93
C PRO A 256 19.42 2.84 -0.47
N LYS A 257 19.52 3.91 0.34
CA LYS A 257 18.35 4.63 0.84
C LYS A 257 17.43 5.17 -0.26
N VAL A 258 17.98 5.63 -1.39
CA VAL A 258 17.22 6.15 -2.52
C VAL A 258 17.58 5.37 -3.77
N PHE A 259 16.61 4.63 -4.32
CA PHE A 259 16.78 3.79 -5.49
C PHE A 259 15.61 3.93 -6.45
N ASP A 260 15.88 4.37 -7.67
CA ASP A 260 14.92 4.38 -8.77
C ASP A 260 15.36 3.37 -9.82
N GLY A 261 14.73 2.20 -9.89
CA GLY A 261 15.16 1.14 -10.79
C GLY A 261 14.90 1.41 -12.27
N ALA A 262 14.21 2.50 -12.63
CA ALA A 262 13.91 2.92 -14.00
C ALA A 262 13.29 1.83 -14.90
N GLY A 263 12.52 0.91 -14.31
CA GLY A 263 11.87 -0.21 -14.99
C GLY A 263 12.77 -1.43 -15.24
N ALA A 264 13.97 -1.46 -14.67
CA ALA A 264 14.88 -2.61 -14.79
C ALA A 264 14.30 -3.89 -14.16
N ARG A 265 14.75 -5.04 -14.66
CA ARG A 265 14.35 -6.37 -14.17
C ARG A 265 15.53 -7.10 -13.54
N TYR A 266 15.34 -7.53 -12.30
CA TYR A 266 16.31 -8.26 -11.49
C TYR A 266 15.79 -9.69 -11.24
N SER A 267 16.55 -10.72 -11.55
CA SER A 267 16.12 -12.11 -11.31
C SER A 267 17.09 -12.87 -10.40
N GLY A 268 16.62 -13.95 -9.78
CA GLY A 268 17.39 -14.81 -8.89
C GLY A 268 17.30 -14.38 -7.43
N GLY A 269 18.24 -13.56 -7.00
CA GLY A 269 18.47 -13.17 -5.61
C GLY A 269 17.42 -12.23 -5.01
N ARG A 270 17.60 -11.90 -3.72
CA ARG A 270 16.73 -10.98 -2.99
C ARG A 270 17.31 -9.57 -3.01
N LEU A 271 16.47 -8.59 -3.32
CA LEU A 271 16.78 -7.19 -3.08
C LEU A 271 16.30 -6.81 -1.68
N ILE A 272 17.17 -6.20 -0.88
CA ILE A 272 16.92 -5.90 0.53
C ILE A 272 17.07 -4.41 0.80
N VAL A 273 16.07 -3.82 1.43
CA VAL A 273 16.15 -2.50 2.07
C VAL A 273 16.15 -2.75 3.58
N ARG A 274 17.25 -2.46 4.28
CA ARG A 274 17.42 -2.82 5.70
C ARG A 274 17.70 -1.62 6.57
N THR A 275 17.11 -1.58 7.77
CA THR A 275 17.48 -0.65 8.86
C THR A 275 17.59 0.81 8.40
N THR A 276 16.69 1.22 7.51
CA THR A 276 16.75 2.52 6.85
C THR A 276 15.53 3.34 7.21
N LYS A 277 15.75 4.58 7.66
CA LYS A 277 14.70 5.57 7.84
C LYS A 277 14.50 6.38 6.57
N TYR A 278 13.24 6.57 6.18
CA TYR A 278 12.85 7.29 4.98
C TYR A 278 13.45 6.75 3.66
N PRO A 279 13.46 5.42 3.41
CA PRO A 279 13.88 4.94 2.10
C PRO A 279 12.85 5.31 1.03
N ASP A 280 13.33 5.69 -0.16
CA ASP A 280 12.53 6.01 -1.35
C ASP A 280 12.96 5.06 -2.47
N ILE A 281 12.18 4.00 -2.68
CA ILE A 281 12.55 2.84 -3.50
C ILE A 281 11.44 2.58 -4.51
N HIS A 282 11.72 2.67 -5.81
CA HIS A 282 10.64 2.58 -6.79
C HIS A 282 11.05 2.16 -8.20
N ASN A 283 10.05 1.78 -9.01
CA ASN A 283 10.13 1.52 -10.46
C ASN A 283 11.05 0.36 -10.87
N PHE A 284 10.80 -0.88 -10.44
CA PHE A 284 11.51 -2.05 -10.98
C PHE A 284 10.73 -3.35 -10.81
N TYR A 285 11.28 -4.38 -11.45
CA TYR A 285 10.85 -5.77 -11.35
C TYR A 285 11.92 -6.57 -10.62
N CYS A 286 11.52 -7.42 -9.66
CA CYS A 286 12.46 -8.34 -9.02
C CYS A 286 11.79 -9.65 -8.61
N ASP A 287 12.52 -10.76 -8.46
CA ASP A 287 11.88 -11.99 -7.98
C ASP A 287 11.45 -11.84 -6.51
N THR A 288 12.31 -11.25 -5.67
CA THR A 288 11.99 -10.98 -4.26
C THR A 288 12.49 -9.62 -3.80
N LEU A 289 11.59 -8.85 -3.19
CA LEU A 289 11.92 -7.63 -2.44
C LEU A 289 11.65 -7.85 -0.95
N MET A 290 12.61 -7.46 -0.12
CA MET A 290 12.53 -7.53 1.33
C MET A 290 12.74 -6.15 1.96
N ALA A 291 11.72 -5.64 2.65
CA ALA A 291 11.74 -4.39 3.40
C ALA A 291 11.87 -4.70 4.89
N GLN A 292 13.11 -4.70 5.36
CA GLN A 292 13.49 -5.20 6.69
C GLN A 292 13.82 -4.07 7.64
N ALA A 293 13.08 -3.95 8.75
CA ALA A 293 13.26 -2.86 9.72
C ALA A 293 13.27 -1.46 9.10
N VAL A 294 12.38 -1.21 8.15
CA VAL A 294 12.23 0.09 7.47
C VAL A 294 11.21 0.98 8.18
N TRP A 295 11.46 2.29 8.19
CA TRP A 295 10.65 3.26 8.93
C TRP A 295 10.33 4.45 8.04
N HIS A 296 9.07 4.89 8.01
CA HIS A 296 8.63 6.04 7.21
C HIS A 296 9.05 5.95 5.74
N SER A 297 9.04 4.75 5.16
CA SER A 297 9.43 4.56 3.77
C SER A 297 8.36 5.02 2.78
N ASN A 298 8.80 5.28 1.56
CA ASN A 298 7.95 5.42 0.38
C ASN A 298 8.43 4.42 -0.69
N ILE A 299 7.86 3.22 -0.67
CA ILE A 299 8.24 2.13 -1.56
C ILE A 299 7.10 1.90 -2.55
N ARG A 300 7.34 2.08 -3.86
CA ARG A 300 6.24 2.15 -4.82
C ARG A 300 6.54 1.65 -6.22
N SER A 301 5.50 1.23 -6.95
CA SER A 301 5.60 0.82 -8.36
C SER A 301 6.63 -0.29 -8.57
N ILE A 302 6.47 -1.38 -7.82
CA ILE A 302 7.37 -2.54 -7.85
C ILE A 302 6.54 -3.76 -8.24
N GLU A 303 7.09 -4.59 -9.12
CA GLU A 303 6.52 -5.89 -9.44
C GLU A 303 7.48 -6.98 -8.99
N CYS A 304 6.97 -7.99 -8.28
CA CYS A 304 7.78 -9.08 -7.78
C CYS A 304 7.01 -10.38 -7.59
N ASP A 305 7.71 -11.51 -7.45
CA ASP A 305 7.05 -12.76 -7.10
C ASP A 305 6.71 -12.78 -5.60
N THR A 306 7.63 -12.28 -4.77
CA THR A 306 7.43 -12.21 -3.32
C THR A 306 7.84 -10.84 -2.77
N PHE A 307 6.94 -10.21 -2.03
CA PHE A 307 7.23 -9.00 -1.27
C PHE A 307 7.17 -9.30 0.23
N ILE A 308 8.29 -9.12 0.93
CA ILE A 308 8.42 -9.41 2.36
C ILE A 308 8.62 -8.11 3.12
N VAL A 309 7.85 -7.90 4.18
CA VAL A 309 8.08 -6.86 5.18
C VAL A 309 8.29 -7.53 6.52
N ASP A 310 9.44 -7.30 7.14
CA ASP A 310 9.80 -7.94 8.40
C ASP A 310 10.53 -7.01 9.36
N GLY A 311 10.57 -7.42 10.63
CA GLY A 311 11.54 -6.89 11.58
C GLY A 311 12.96 -7.38 11.27
N TYR A 312 13.99 -6.69 11.77
CA TYR A 312 15.38 -7.15 11.65
C TYR A 312 15.89 -7.82 12.93
N SER A 313 15.56 -7.23 14.07
CA SER A 313 16.07 -7.62 15.38
C SER A 313 15.08 -7.19 16.45
N LEU A 314 15.28 -7.65 17.69
CA LEU A 314 14.44 -7.28 18.84
C LEU A 314 14.33 -5.76 19.06
N ASP A 315 15.20 -4.94 18.50
CA ASP A 315 15.14 -3.47 18.65
C ASP A 315 14.56 -2.75 17.42
N TRP A 316 14.35 -3.49 16.32
CA TRP A 316 14.06 -2.89 15.01
C TRP A 316 12.95 -3.64 14.28
N GLY A 317 11.73 -3.11 14.39
CA GLY A 317 10.57 -3.50 13.58
C GLY A 317 10.39 -2.63 12.34
N ALA A 318 9.31 -2.88 11.58
CA ALA A 318 8.92 -2.09 10.41
C ALA A 318 7.66 -1.26 10.69
N PHE A 319 7.79 0.07 10.66
CA PHE A 319 6.73 0.98 11.14
C PHE A 319 6.46 2.17 10.21
N TRP A 320 5.19 2.55 10.10
CA TRP A 320 4.73 3.77 9.42
C TRP A 320 5.21 3.89 7.97
N ASN A 321 5.38 2.76 7.30
CA ASN A 321 5.82 2.72 5.91
C ASN A 321 4.63 2.87 4.99
N LYS A 322 4.86 3.50 3.84
CA LYS A 322 3.92 3.53 2.72
C LYS A 322 4.42 2.63 1.60
N PHE A 323 3.61 1.64 1.26
CA PHE A 323 3.80 0.73 0.14
C PHE A 323 2.71 1.01 -0.89
N GLU A 324 3.05 1.46 -2.09
CA GLU A 324 2.06 1.88 -3.09
C GLU A 324 2.26 1.18 -4.43
N ASN A 325 1.18 0.64 -5.01
CA ASN A 325 1.23 -0.03 -6.31
C ASN A 325 2.29 -1.15 -6.36
N ILE A 326 2.34 -1.97 -5.31
CA ILE A 326 3.18 -3.17 -5.27
C ILE A 326 2.40 -4.33 -5.89
N ARG A 327 2.93 -4.92 -6.96
CA ARG A 327 2.36 -6.11 -7.60
C ARG A 327 3.20 -7.31 -7.23
N ALA A 328 2.80 -8.01 -6.17
CA ALA A 328 3.49 -9.20 -5.72
C ALA A 328 2.71 -10.46 -6.12
N GLY A 329 3.41 -11.57 -6.36
CA GLY A 329 2.77 -12.89 -6.30
C GLY A 329 2.17 -13.13 -4.92
N GLN A 330 2.96 -12.88 -3.88
CA GLN A 330 2.55 -12.91 -2.48
C GLN A 330 3.16 -11.77 -1.68
N ILE A 331 2.35 -11.13 -0.83
CA ILE A 331 2.79 -10.15 0.18
C ILE A 331 2.87 -10.85 1.54
N ILE A 332 4.02 -10.77 2.20
CA ILE A 332 4.30 -11.39 3.49
C ILE A 332 4.64 -10.32 4.52
N LEU A 333 3.87 -10.26 5.61
CA LEU A 333 4.27 -9.56 6.83
C LEU A 333 4.80 -10.60 7.82
N ASP A 334 6.13 -10.64 7.96
CA ASP A 334 6.80 -11.58 8.84
C ASP A 334 7.16 -10.89 10.16
N CYS A 335 6.43 -11.24 11.22
CA CYS A 335 6.65 -10.72 12.56
C CYS A 335 7.55 -11.62 13.41
N GLN A 336 8.22 -12.63 12.84
CA GLN A 336 9.09 -13.53 13.59
C GLN A 336 10.22 -12.78 14.32
N ALA A 337 10.87 -11.84 13.63
CA ALA A 337 12.03 -11.12 14.17
C ALA A 337 11.64 -9.97 15.09
N GLN A 338 10.66 -9.15 14.68
CA GLN A 338 10.10 -8.04 15.45
C GLN A 338 8.80 -7.53 14.81
N ALA A 339 8.14 -6.59 15.47
CA ALA A 339 6.85 -6.06 15.04
C ALA A 339 6.84 -5.42 13.63
N VAL A 340 5.72 -5.61 12.94
CA VAL A 340 5.40 -5.01 11.63
C VAL A 340 4.07 -4.30 11.78
N ASN A 341 4.10 -3.04 12.20
CA ASN A 341 2.90 -2.32 12.64
C ASN A 341 2.68 -1.00 11.90
N ALA A 342 1.42 -0.58 11.82
CA ALA A 342 1.04 0.75 11.35
C ALA A 342 1.55 1.09 9.93
N ASN A 343 1.69 0.10 9.07
CA ASN A 343 2.07 0.31 7.67
C ASN A 343 0.84 0.51 6.78
N GLU A 344 0.98 1.29 5.72
CA GLU A 344 -0.06 1.53 4.71
C GLU A 344 0.31 0.83 3.40
N PHE A 345 -0.60 0.00 2.90
CA PHE A 345 -0.52 -0.68 1.60
C PHE A 345 -1.61 -0.12 0.70
N LEU A 346 -1.24 0.67 -0.31
CA LEU A 346 -2.16 1.31 -1.22
C LEU A 346 -2.10 0.63 -2.59
N LYS A 347 -3.23 0.09 -3.07
CA LYS A 347 -3.35 -0.54 -4.40
C LYS A 347 -2.31 -1.64 -4.64
N CYS A 348 -2.03 -2.44 -3.61
CA CYS A 348 -1.10 -3.56 -3.70
C CYS A 348 -1.85 -4.84 -4.10
N ASN A 349 -1.20 -5.70 -4.88
CA ASN A 349 -1.79 -6.92 -5.41
C ASN A 349 -1.02 -8.14 -4.92
N GLY A 350 -1.74 -9.19 -4.55
CA GLY A 350 -1.23 -10.54 -4.34
C GLY A 350 -1.87 -11.48 -5.36
N ASN A 351 -1.17 -11.77 -6.46
CA ASN A 351 -1.79 -12.35 -7.66
C ASN A 351 -1.36 -13.78 -8.00
N LYS A 352 -0.56 -14.45 -7.16
CA LYS A 352 -0.14 -15.82 -7.42
C LYS A 352 -1.26 -16.80 -7.00
N PRO A 353 -1.70 -17.69 -7.90
CA PRO A 353 -2.64 -18.76 -7.55
C PRO A 353 -2.09 -19.67 -6.44
N ASP A 354 -2.99 -20.33 -5.72
CA ASP A 354 -2.67 -21.36 -4.71
C ASP A 354 -1.84 -20.92 -3.51
N VAL A 355 -1.52 -19.63 -3.40
CA VAL A 355 -0.94 -19.01 -2.20
C VAL A 355 -1.86 -17.90 -1.70
N TYR A 356 -1.76 -17.52 -0.43
CA TYR A 356 -2.45 -16.32 0.05
C TYR A 356 -1.78 -15.09 -0.54
N GLY A 357 -2.54 -14.19 -1.16
CA GLY A 357 -2.03 -12.94 -1.70
C GLY A 357 -1.50 -12.01 -0.61
N LEU A 358 -2.11 -12.08 0.58
CA LEU A 358 -1.58 -11.49 1.81
C LEU A 358 -1.42 -12.57 2.89
N LEU A 359 -0.21 -12.73 3.42
CA LEU A 359 0.12 -13.59 4.55
C LEU A 359 0.77 -12.78 5.67
N ILE A 360 0.16 -12.78 6.86
CA ILE A 360 0.78 -12.26 8.09
C ILE A 360 1.16 -13.47 8.95
N THR A 361 2.43 -13.61 9.31
CA THR A 361 2.98 -14.85 9.91
C THR A 361 4.03 -14.54 10.97
N ASP A 362 4.14 -15.43 11.96
CA ASP A 362 5.25 -15.51 12.93
C ASP A 362 6.13 -16.77 12.68
N ASN A 363 5.91 -17.40 11.52
CA ASN A 363 6.48 -18.69 11.09
C ASN A 363 6.30 -19.81 12.12
N GLY A 364 5.25 -19.73 12.94
CA GLY A 364 4.95 -20.72 13.96
C GLY A 364 5.89 -20.70 15.16
N THR A 365 6.77 -19.71 15.28
CA THR A 365 7.76 -19.61 16.36
C THR A 365 7.07 -19.41 17.71
N PRO A 366 7.13 -20.39 18.64
CA PRO A 366 6.49 -20.25 19.94
C PRO A 366 7.17 -19.14 20.75
N GLY A 367 6.40 -18.12 21.17
CA GLY A 367 6.89 -17.07 22.08
C GLY A 367 7.39 -15.80 21.41
N ALA A 368 7.23 -15.64 20.08
CA ALA A 368 7.35 -14.32 19.47
C ALA A 368 6.21 -13.43 20.00
N THR A 369 6.54 -12.52 20.92
CA THR A 369 5.65 -11.44 21.39
C THR A 369 5.47 -10.35 20.34
N SER A 370 6.19 -10.46 19.22
CA SER A 370 6.23 -9.50 18.14
C SER A 370 4.86 -9.34 17.50
N GLU A 371 4.53 -8.09 17.24
CA GLU A 371 3.19 -7.64 16.93
C GLU A 371 3.01 -7.40 15.42
N ALA A 372 1.80 -7.59 14.92
CA ALA A 372 1.44 -7.22 13.56
C ALA A 372 0.04 -6.61 13.58
N HIS A 373 -0.04 -5.34 13.96
CA HIS A 373 -1.29 -4.61 14.17
C HIS A 373 -1.33 -3.27 13.45
N ALA A 374 -2.56 -2.80 13.22
CA ALA A 374 -2.85 -1.52 12.58
C ALA A 374 -2.23 -1.35 11.18
N ASN A 375 -1.86 -2.42 10.49
CA ASN A 375 -1.53 -2.33 9.07
C ASN A 375 -2.83 -2.11 8.29
N ASN A 376 -2.81 -1.15 7.37
CA ASN A 376 -3.97 -0.75 6.58
C ASN A 376 -3.75 -1.07 5.11
N PHE A 377 -4.62 -1.89 4.54
CA PHE A 377 -4.61 -2.29 3.14
C PHE A 377 -5.76 -1.60 2.43
N ILE A 378 -5.47 -0.68 1.51
CA ILE A 378 -6.45 0.21 0.88
C ILE A 378 -6.47 -0.04 -0.62
N GLY A 379 -7.60 -0.49 -1.17
CA GLY A 379 -7.74 -0.71 -2.60
C GLY A 379 -6.90 -1.87 -3.13
N CYS A 380 -6.48 -2.80 -2.26
CA CYS A 380 -5.66 -3.96 -2.64
C CYS A 380 -6.47 -5.03 -3.36
N ASP A 381 -5.83 -5.80 -4.24
CA ASP A 381 -6.46 -6.90 -4.97
C ASP A 381 -5.81 -8.25 -4.63
N PHE A 382 -6.62 -9.15 -4.07
CA PHE A 382 -6.21 -10.50 -3.71
C PHE A 382 -7.02 -11.58 -4.45
N SER A 383 -7.74 -11.20 -5.51
CA SER A 383 -8.75 -12.02 -6.18
C SER A 383 -8.19 -13.23 -6.95
N VAL A 384 -6.92 -13.19 -7.34
CA VAL A 384 -6.27 -14.29 -8.08
C VAL A 384 -5.59 -15.29 -7.13
N SER A 385 -5.56 -14.97 -5.84
CA SER A 385 -4.89 -15.75 -4.78
C SER A 385 -5.91 -16.48 -3.89
N LEU A 386 -5.44 -17.14 -2.83
CA LEU A 386 -6.28 -17.70 -1.76
C LEU A 386 -6.88 -16.62 -0.83
N GLY A 387 -6.65 -15.33 -1.08
CA GLY A 387 -7.13 -14.21 -0.29
C GLY A 387 -6.13 -13.74 0.75
N ALA A 388 -6.61 -13.40 1.95
CA ALA A 388 -5.82 -12.85 3.04
C ALA A 388 -5.79 -13.81 4.25
N ARG A 389 -4.62 -14.03 4.83
CA ARG A 389 -4.46 -14.84 6.03
C ARG A 389 -3.59 -14.15 7.07
N ASN A 390 -4.12 -14.00 8.27
CA ASN A 390 -3.38 -13.68 9.47
C ASN A 390 -3.18 -14.97 10.28
N ALA A 391 -1.99 -15.55 10.16
CA ALA A 391 -1.57 -16.78 10.81
C ALA A 391 -0.78 -16.54 12.12
N THR A 392 -0.66 -15.28 12.56
CA THR A 392 0.02 -14.96 13.83
C THR A 392 -0.75 -15.51 15.03
N ARG A 393 -0.04 -15.96 16.07
CA ARG A 393 -0.67 -16.49 17.30
C ARG A 393 -1.38 -15.43 18.14
N VAL A 394 -0.87 -14.19 18.12
CA VAL A 394 -1.43 -13.08 18.91
C VAL A 394 -2.74 -12.57 18.28
N HIS A 395 -3.00 -12.92 17.01
CA HIS A 395 -4.22 -12.57 16.28
C HIS A 395 -4.56 -11.08 16.36
N GLN A 396 -3.57 -10.21 16.20
CA GLN A 396 -3.81 -8.77 16.29
C GLN A 396 -4.51 -8.23 15.04
N GLN A 397 -5.21 -7.12 15.20
CA GLN A 397 -6.13 -6.58 14.21
C GLN A 397 -5.39 -5.82 13.11
N ASN A 398 -5.68 -6.16 11.85
CA ASN A 398 -5.26 -5.45 10.64
C ASN A 398 -6.47 -5.02 9.84
N ILE A 399 -6.34 -4.00 9.01
CA ILE A 399 -7.48 -3.32 8.36
C ILE A 399 -7.45 -3.54 6.85
N LEU A 400 -8.53 -4.04 6.29
CA LEU A 400 -8.76 -4.16 4.85
C LEU A 400 -9.82 -3.14 4.44
N THR A 401 -9.49 -2.20 3.57
CA THR A 401 -10.37 -1.13 3.10
C THR A 401 -10.49 -1.16 1.60
N ASN A 402 -11.68 -1.33 1.02
CA ASN A 402 -11.90 -1.35 -0.44
C ASN A 402 -11.06 -2.42 -1.16
N CYS A 403 -10.79 -3.54 -0.50
CA CYS A 403 -10.05 -4.64 -1.11
C CYS A 403 -10.94 -5.50 -2.01
N TYR A 404 -10.37 -6.01 -3.08
CA TYR A 404 -11.00 -6.94 -4.01
C TYR A 404 -10.64 -8.38 -3.62
N MET A 405 -11.68 -9.21 -3.49
CA MET A 405 -11.56 -10.64 -3.19
C MET A 405 -12.63 -11.42 -3.96
N GLU A 406 -12.19 -12.29 -4.85
CA GLU A 406 -13.06 -13.07 -5.73
C GLU A 406 -12.55 -14.52 -5.86
N ARG A 407 -13.24 -15.32 -6.69
CA ARG A 407 -12.76 -16.64 -7.14
C ARG A 407 -12.40 -17.63 -6.02
N GLY A 408 -13.13 -17.55 -4.90
CA GLY A 408 -12.91 -18.44 -3.76
C GLY A 408 -11.82 -17.97 -2.79
N ALA A 409 -11.34 -16.73 -2.92
CA ALA A 409 -10.51 -16.08 -1.93
C ALA A 409 -11.16 -16.14 -0.53
N ARG A 410 -10.34 -16.28 0.51
CA ARG A 410 -10.76 -16.41 1.90
C ARG A 410 -10.07 -15.36 2.76
N ILE A 411 -10.74 -14.93 3.82
CA ILE A 411 -10.17 -14.09 4.86
C ILE A 411 -10.06 -14.90 6.14
N ASN A 412 -8.85 -15.32 6.46
CA ASN A 412 -8.55 -16.19 7.60
C ASN A 412 -7.78 -15.42 8.67
N GLY A 413 -8.21 -15.48 9.94
CA GLY A 413 -7.58 -14.75 11.05
C GLY A 413 -8.26 -13.41 11.35
N ASN A 414 -7.64 -12.57 12.19
CA ASN A 414 -8.26 -11.32 12.67
C ASN A 414 -8.02 -10.17 11.68
N PHE A 415 -9.12 -9.69 11.08
CA PHE A 415 -9.15 -8.51 10.22
C PHE A 415 -10.39 -7.64 10.50
N LEU A 416 -10.20 -6.33 10.40
CA LEU A 416 -11.27 -5.34 10.28
C LEU A 416 -11.45 -5.02 8.79
N ILE A 417 -12.64 -5.25 8.26
CA ILE A 417 -12.92 -5.11 6.83
C ILE A 417 -13.92 -3.97 6.63
N PHE A 418 -13.52 -2.95 5.88
CA PHE A 418 -14.31 -1.80 5.48
C PHE A 418 -14.49 -1.78 3.96
N GLY A 419 -15.73 -1.81 3.48
CA GLY A 419 -16.00 -1.68 2.04
C GLY A 419 -15.38 -2.82 1.25
N MET A 420 -16.01 -3.98 1.20
CA MET A 420 -15.49 -5.09 0.39
C MET A 420 -16.18 -5.13 -0.96
N ASN A 421 -15.39 -5.13 -2.03
CA ASN A 421 -15.88 -5.36 -3.39
C ASN A 421 -15.72 -6.85 -3.74
N HIS A 422 -16.82 -7.48 -4.11
CA HIS A 422 -16.85 -8.85 -4.61
C HIS A 422 -17.77 -8.90 -5.83
N ASP A 423 -17.29 -9.48 -6.93
CA ASP A 423 -18.06 -9.66 -8.16
C ASP A 423 -18.51 -11.12 -8.37
N SER A 424 -18.21 -12.01 -7.42
CA SER A 424 -18.61 -13.43 -7.47
C SER A 424 -19.99 -13.68 -6.83
N ASN A 425 -20.67 -14.75 -7.29
CA ASN A 425 -21.96 -15.25 -6.77
C ASN A 425 -21.99 -15.55 -5.26
N SER A 426 -20.84 -15.53 -4.59
CA SER A 426 -20.74 -15.63 -3.14
C SER A 426 -19.64 -14.69 -2.65
N PRO A 427 -19.85 -13.98 -1.53
CA PRO A 427 -18.79 -13.22 -0.87
C PRO A 427 -17.69 -14.18 -0.36
N PRO A 428 -16.44 -13.70 -0.19
CA PRO A 428 -15.37 -14.53 0.37
C PRO A 428 -15.75 -15.05 1.75
N ALA A 429 -15.33 -16.28 2.06
CA ALA A 429 -15.49 -16.84 3.38
C ALA A 429 -14.63 -16.07 4.38
N VAL A 430 -15.23 -15.63 5.48
CA VAL A 430 -14.57 -14.83 6.51
C VAL A 430 -14.54 -15.61 7.83
N SER A 431 -13.38 -15.61 8.49
CA SER A 431 -13.17 -16.21 9.81
C SER A 431 -14.05 -15.57 10.90
N PRO A 432 -14.45 -16.31 11.97
CA PRO A 432 -15.24 -15.78 13.09
C PRO A 432 -14.63 -14.58 13.82
N TYR A 433 -13.32 -14.36 13.67
CA TYR A 433 -12.56 -13.28 14.32
C TYR A 433 -12.53 -11.98 13.51
N SER A 434 -13.14 -11.93 12.33
CA SER A 434 -13.14 -10.71 11.52
C SER A 434 -14.41 -9.90 11.70
N HIS A 435 -14.28 -8.59 11.57
CA HIS A 435 -15.40 -7.66 11.60
C HIS A 435 -15.61 -7.09 10.19
N VAL A 436 -16.79 -7.31 9.60
CA VAL A 436 -17.09 -6.84 8.24
C VAL A 436 -18.10 -5.69 8.28
N ILE A 437 -17.73 -4.57 7.68
CA ILE A 437 -18.50 -3.33 7.66
C ILE A 437 -18.60 -2.83 6.22
N GLY A 438 -19.83 -2.57 5.74
CA GLY A 438 -20.06 -1.91 4.45
C GLY A 438 -19.86 -2.78 3.19
N MET A 439 -20.29 -4.05 3.20
CA MET A 439 -20.29 -4.86 1.96
C MET A 439 -21.35 -4.40 0.97
N THR A 440 -20.93 -3.98 -0.23
CA THR A 440 -21.85 -3.74 -1.35
C THR A 440 -21.76 -4.90 -2.34
N GLN A 441 -22.92 -5.41 -2.77
CA GLN A 441 -23.01 -6.39 -3.85
C GLN A 441 -23.35 -5.68 -5.16
N HIS A 442 -22.54 -5.98 -6.18
CA HIS A 442 -22.70 -5.79 -7.62
C HIS A 442 -23.00 -4.37 -8.15
N SER A 443 -22.04 -3.84 -8.92
CA SER A 443 -22.24 -2.73 -9.85
C SER A 443 -21.87 -3.20 -11.26
N PRO A 444 -22.84 -3.39 -12.17
CA PRO A 444 -22.55 -3.41 -13.59
C PRO A 444 -22.11 -1.99 -13.96
N ALA A 445 -20.82 -1.86 -14.29
CA ALA A 445 -20.13 -0.64 -14.66
C ALA A 445 -21.03 0.53 -15.12
N SER A 446 -21.37 1.44 -14.21
CA SER A 446 -21.36 2.90 -14.45
C SER A 446 -21.89 3.69 -13.26
N ARG A 447 -21.00 4.53 -12.71
CA ARG A 447 -21.23 5.75 -11.89
C ARG A 447 -21.55 5.56 -10.41
N GLY A 448 -20.54 5.94 -9.59
CA GLY A 448 -20.74 6.51 -8.25
C GLY A 448 -20.31 5.65 -7.06
N ASP A 449 -19.03 5.25 -6.99
CA ASP A 449 -18.47 4.59 -5.80
C ASP A 449 -18.26 5.61 -4.68
N MET A 450 -19.13 5.67 -3.65
CA MET A 450 -18.80 5.97 -2.25
C MET A 450 -19.99 5.70 -1.30
N PHE A 451 -19.69 5.13 -0.12
CA PHE A 451 -20.29 5.53 1.15
C PHE A 451 -19.18 5.67 2.19
N SER A 452 -19.14 6.82 2.88
CA SER A 452 -18.27 7.05 4.04
C SER A 452 -18.86 6.39 5.29
N MET A 453 -18.03 5.73 6.10
CA MET A 453 -18.38 5.46 7.49
C MET A 453 -17.37 6.14 8.42
N SER A 454 -17.92 6.94 9.33
CA SER A 454 -17.23 7.69 10.39
C SER A 454 -16.51 6.76 11.37
N LEU A 455 -15.36 7.21 11.88
CA LEU A 455 -14.46 6.58 12.86
C LEU A 455 -15.07 6.37 14.27
N GLN A 456 -16.40 6.34 14.41
CA GLN A 456 -17.10 6.24 15.70
C GLN A 456 -18.04 5.02 15.84
N ASN A 457 -18.05 4.09 14.89
CA ASN A 457 -19.05 3.01 14.86
C ASN A 457 -18.46 1.61 15.06
N SER A 458 -18.45 1.16 16.32
CA SER A 458 -18.40 -0.25 16.74
C SER A 458 -19.79 -0.66 17.31
N ALA A 459 -20.29 -1.82 16.88
CA ALA A 459 -21.69 -2.28 16.93
C ALA A 459 -22.30 -2.53 18.33
N ILE A 460 -23.63 -2.35 18.48
CA ILE A 460 -24.46 -2.88 19.59
C ILE A 460 -25.94 -3.11 19.13
N GLY A 461 -26.50 -4.26 19.52
CA GLY A 461 -27.88 -4.71 19.27
C GLY A 461 -29.02 -3.76 19.67
N GLY A 462 -30.07 -3.79 18.86
CA GLY A 462 -31.37 -3.15 19.06
C GLY A 462 -31.93 -3.28 20.47
N ASP A 463 -32.22 -2.11 21.03
CA ASP A 463 -32.89 -1.92 22.31
C ASP A 463 -34.40 -2.15 22.14
N TRP A 464 -34.95 -3.16 22.82
CA TRP A 464 -36.39 -3.44 22.89
C TRP A 464 -37.06 -2.73 24.08
N SER A 465 -36.58 -1.53 24.43
CA SER A 465 -37.15 -0.70 25.50
C SER A 465 -38.51 -0.12 25.14
N VAL A 466 -38.81 0.04 23.85
CA VAL A 466 -40.13 0.49 23.38
C VAL A 466 -41.04 -0.73 23.22
N ARG A 467 -42.02 -0.86 24.13
CA ARG A 467 -43.00 -1.93 24.16
C ARG A 467 -44.41 -1.35 24.10
N ASP A 468 -45.33 -2.10 23.51
CA ASP A 468 -46.74 -1.75 23.54
C ASP A 468 -47.36 -2.11 24.92
N SER A 469 -48.67 -1.92 25.05
CA SER A 469 -49.40 -2.23 26.30
C SER A 469 -49.40 -3.71 26.68
N ASN A 470 -48.93 -4.60 25.81
CA ASN A 470 -48.83 -6.04 26.05
C ASN A 470 -47.38 -6.48 26.27
N ASP A 471 -46.47 -5.54 26.54
CA ASP A 471 -45.05 -5.80 26.77
C ASP A 471 -44.32 -6.43 25.56
N LYS A 472 -44.86 -6.26 24.35
CA LYS A 472 -44.23 -6.71 23.09
C LYS A 472 -43.70 -5.54 22.26
N PRO A 473 -42.65 -5.73 21.46
CA PRO A 473 -42.25 -4.75 20.46
C PRO A 473 -43.40 -4.47 19.47
N PRO A 474 -43.76 -3.20 19.17
CA PRO A 474 -44.94 -2.87 18.36
C PRO A 474 -44.97 -3.48 16.96
N ALA A 475 -43.80 -3.70 16.35
CA ALA A 475 -43.68 -4.30 15.02
C ALA A 475 -43.84 -5.82 15.00
N PHE A 476 -43.92 -6.49 16.16
CA PHE A 476 -43.77 -7.93 16.28
C PHE A 476 -45.08 -8.64 16.59
N ALA A 477 -45.27 -9.80 15.96
CA ALA A 477 -46.32 -10.74 16.29
C ALA A 477 -45.75 -12.16 16.32
N ALA A 478 -46.30 -13.02 17.19
CA ALA A 478 -45.96 -14.44 17.20
C ALA A 478 -47.24 -15.26 17.34
N THR A 479 -47.28 -16.45 16.76
CA THR A 479 -48.42 -17.39 16.90
C THR A 479 -48.30 -18.34 18.09
N PHE A 480 -47.26 -18.16 18.90
CA PHE A 480 -47.05 -18.85 20.16
C PHE A 480 -46.93 -17.83 21.29
N THR A 481 -47.00 -18.29 22.53
CA THR A 481 -46.76 -17.46 23.70
C THR A 481 -45.33 -16.95 23.66
N ALA A 482 -45.15 -15.74 23.15
CA ALA A 482 -43.88 -15.04 23.14
C ALA A 482 -43.80 -14.14 24.37
N SER A 483 -42.61 -14.05 24.93
CA SER A 483 -42.27 -13.17 26.04
C SER A 483 -40.91 -12.55 25.77
N VAL A 484 -40.62 -11.43 26.43
CA VAL A 484 -39.26 -10.92 26.45
C VAL A 484 -38.43 -11.81 27.35
N MET A 485 -37.42 -12.47 26.79
CA MET A 485 -36.47 -13.23 27.60
C MET A 485 -35.39 -12.28 28.12
N PRO A 486 -35.10 -12.30 29.43
CA PRO A 486 -33.93 -11.63 29.98
C PRO A 486 -32.65 -12.23 29.38
N LEU A 487 -31.63 -11.38 29.22
CA LEU A 487 -30.35 -11.80 28.66
C LEU A 487 -29.70 -12.89 29.52
N THR A 488 -29.01 -13.82 28.86
CA THR A 488 -28.14 -14.80 29.52
C THR A 488 -26.68 -14.32 29.52
N VAL A 489 -25.81 -14.96 30.30
CA VAL A 489 -24.36 -14.67 30.32
C VAL A 489 -23.67 -14.85 28.96
N ASN A 490 -24.31 -15.57 28.02
CA ASN A 490 -23.79 -15.83 26.69
C ASN A 490 -24.29 -14.82 25.64
N THR A 491 -25.03 -13.79 26.06
CA THR A 491 -25.61 -12.81 25.14
C THR A 491 -24.53 -11.86 24.62
N PRO A 492 -24.39 -11.67 23.29
CA PRO A 492 -23.45 -10.73 22.72
C PRO A 492 -23.62 -9.33 23.32
N TYR A 493 -22.50 -8.63 23.48
CA TYR A 493 -22.47 -7.27 24.03
C TYR A 493 -23.38 -6.35 23.19
N GLY A 494 -24.21 -5.56 23.88
CA GLY A 494 -25.16 -4.63 23.26
C GLY A 494 -26.61 -5.13 23.16
N TYR A 495 -26.87 -6.40 23.42
CA TYR A 495 -28.24 -6.85 23.57
C TYR A 495 -28.87 -6.29 24.84
N LYS A 496 -30.13 -5.86 24.77
CA LYS A 496 -30.92 -5.45 25.95
C LYS A 496 -32.04 -6.43 26.30
N ALA A 497 -32.59 -7.08 25.29
CA ALA A 497 -33.64 -8.10 25.40
C ALA A 497 -33.68 -8.92 24.11
N VAL A 498 -34.34 -10.08 24.15
CA VAL A 498 -34.77 -10.81 22.95
C VAL A 498 -36.25 -11.14 23.08
N TYR A 499 -37.01 -11.07 21.98
CA TYR A 499 -38.45 -11.34 21.99
C TYR A 499 -38.75 -12.66 21.29
N GLY A 500 -39.38 -13.59 21.99
CA GLY A 500 -39.74 -14.89 21.42
C GLY A 500 -40.10 -15.88 22.50
N GLY A 501 -39.84 -17.16 22.28
CA GLY A 501 -40.33 -18.19 23.18
C GLY A 501 -40.29 -19.57 22.53
N SER A 502 -40.99 -20.49 23.19
CA SER A 502 -41.04 -21.88 22.79
C SER A 502 -42.41 -22.26 22.23
N GLY A 503 -42.41 -23.17 21.27
CA GLY A 503 -43.61 -23.63 20.60
C GLY A 503 -43.55 -25.11 20.25
N THR A 504 -44.71 -25.77 20.20
CA THR A 504 -44.86 -27.19 19.82
C THR A 504 -45.76 -27.39 18.60
N GLY A 505 -46.36 -26.32 18.09
CA GLY A 505 -47.29 -26.38 16.96
C GLY A 505 -46.57 -26.48 15.62
N ALA A 506 -47.20 -27.14 14.66
CA ALA A 506 -46.81 -27.03 13.25
C ALA A 506 -47.13 -25.60 12.74
N PHE A 507 -46.25 -25.04 11.91
CA PHE A 507 -46.43 -23.73 11.27
C PHE A 507 -46.56 -22.53 12.23
N GLN A 508 -45.77 -22.54 13.32
CA GLN A 508 -45.65 -21.35 14.17
C GLN A 508 -44.67 -20.34 13.55
N PHE A 509 -44.82 -19.07 13.89
CA PHE A 509 -43.96 -18.03 13.33
C PHE A 509 -43.79 -16.83 14.25
N ILE A 510 -42.70 -16.11 14.03
CA ILE A 510 -42.57 -14.71 14.42
C ILE A 510 -42.65 -13.85 13.16
N GLU A 511 -43.41 -12.77 13.23
CA GLU A 511 -43.62 -11.81 12.15
C GLU A 511 -43.11 -10.44 12.57
N ILE A 512 -42.40 -9.78 11.66
CA ILE A 512 -41.87 -8.43 11.80
C ILE A 512 -42.56 -7.58 10.74
N ASN A 513 -43.38 -6.63 11.16
CA ASN A 513 -44.04 -5.66 10.30
C ASN A 513 -43.12 -4.45 10.11
N PHE A 514 -43.00 -3.95 8.89
CA PHE A 514 -42.15 -2.79 8.59
C PHE A 514 -42.71 -1.97 7.42
N GLU A 515 -42.24 -0.73 7.31
CA GLU A 515 -42.55 0.16 6.19
C GLU A 515 -41.24 0.69 5.57
N VAL A 516 -41.20 0.80 4.23
CA VAL A 516 -40.08 1.36 3.45
C VAL A 516 -40.59 2.20 2.28
N ASP A 517 -40.00 3.38 2.08
CA ASP A 517 -40.49 4.35 1.10
C ASP A 517 -40.10 4.03 -0.36
N THR A 518 -39.03 3.25 -0.57
CA THR A 518 -38.47 2.96 -1.90
C THR A 518 -39.02 1.68 -2.52
N PHE A 519 -39.91 0.99 -1.81
CA PHE A 519 -40.37 -0.37 -2.10
C PHE A 519 -39.25 -1.43 -2.15
N GLU A 520 -38.00 -1.05 -1.89
CA GLU A 520 -36.88 -1.96 -1.73
C GLU A 520 -36.49 -1.97 -0.27
N PHE A 521 -36.01 -3.12 0.23
CA PHE A 521 -35.50 -3.18 1.59
C PHE A 521 -34.30 -4.10 1.72
N SER A 522 -33.46 -3.78 2.70
CA SER A 522 -32.48 -4.67 3.27
C SER A 522 -32.71 -4.74 4.78
N SER A 523 -32.58 -5.94 5.34
CA SER A 523 -32.74 -6.20 6.75
C SER A 523 -31.61 -7.07 7.27
N THR A 524 -31.23 -6.77 8.51
CA THR A 524 -30.32 -7.57 9.32
C THR A 524 -31.05 -7.92 10.61
N ILE A 525 -31.16 -9.22 10.88
CA ILE A 525 -31.94 -9.78 11.96
C ILE A 525 -31.03 -10.70 12.75
N TRP A 526 -30.96 -10.50 14.05
CA TRP A 526 -30.33 -11.49 14.90
C TRP A 526 -31.34 -12.46 15.47
N LEU A 527 -30.94 -13.72 15.55
CA LEU A 527 -31.72 -14.81 16.09
C LEU A 527 -30.95 -15.46 17.23
N TYR A 528 -31.67 -15.82 18.27
CA TYR A 528 -31.16 -16.67 19.34
C TYR A 528 -32.02 -17.93 19.42
N SER A 529 -31.41 -19.08 19.17
CA SER A 529 -32.02 -20.41 19.26
C SER A 529 -31.12 -21.27 20.16
N PRO A 530 -31.42 -21.34 21.47
CA PRO A 530 -30.60 -22.09 22.41
C PRO A 530 -30.59 -23.61 22.14
N ASP A 531 -31.61 -24.12 21.46
CA ASP A 531 -31.71 -25.52 21.05
C ASP A 531 -31.11 -25.80 19.66
N GLY A 532 -30.51 -24.79 19.03
CA GLY A 532 -29.89 -24.87 17.70
C GLY A 532 -30.89 -25.08 16.55
N LYS A 533 -32.20 -24.96 16.82
CA LYS A 533 -33.26 -25.14 15.83
C LYS A 533 -33.52 -23.84 15.09
N MET A 534 -33.03 -23.79 13.85
CA MET A 534 -33.25 -22.66 12.95
C MET A 534 -34.71 -22.58 12.47
N PRO A 535 -35.18 -21.41 12.03
CA PRO A 535 -36.42 -21.31 11.26
C PRO A 535 -36.38 -22.29 10.09
N ALA A 536 -37.41 -23.15 9.98
CA ALA A 536 -37.51 -24.12 8.90
C ALA A 536 -37.77 -23.47 7.54
N ALA A 537 -38.37 -22.29 7.57
CA ALA A 537 -38.47 -21.41 6.43
C ALA A 537 -38.46 -19.97 6.92
N ILE A 538 -38.13 -19.08 6.01
CA ILE A 538 -38.21 -17.66 6.24
C ILE A 538 -39.05 -17.17 5.05
N MET A 539 -39.96 -16.22 5.22
CA MET A 539 -40.75 -15.64 4.12
C MET A 539 -40.67 -14.12 4.22
N VAL A 540 -40.77 -13.44 3.08
CA VAL A 540 -41.04 -12.01 3.04
C VAL A 540 -42.38 -11.85 2.34
N ILE A 541 -43.37 -11.35 3.06
CA ILE A 541 -44.73 -11.18 2.58
C ILE A 541 -44.92 -9.71 2.28
N ASP A 542 -45.23 -9.42 1.03
CA ASP A 542 -45.66 -8.11 0.59
C ASP A 542 -47.12 -7.88 1.03
N VAL A 543 -47.36 -6.85 1.83
CA VAL A 543 -48.70 -6.60 2.40
C VAL A 543 -49.68 -6.13 1.32
N ALA A 544 -49.21 -5.44 0.28
CA ALA A 544 -50.06 -4.88 -0.76
C ALA A 544 -50.51 -5.93 -1.79
N SER A 545 -49.63 -6.87 -2.15
CA SER A 545 -49.94 -7.93 -3.13
C SER A 545 -50.32 -9.26 -2.50
N GLY A 546 -49.98 -9.49 -1.23
CA GLY A 546 -50.09 -10.79 -0.57
C GLY A 546 -49.11 -11.84 -1.10
N ALA A 547 -48.23 -11.48 -2.04
CA ALA A 547 -47.25 -12.37 -2.65
C ALA A 547 -45.94 -12.40 -1.85
N GLU A 548 -45.17 -13.47 -2.03
CA GLU A 548 -43.79 -13.51 -1.55
C GLU A 548 -42.89 -12.63 -2.43
N SER A 549 -42.12 -11.74 -1.81
CA SER A 549 -41.17 -10.90 -2.56
C SER A 549 -39.84 -11.61 -2.82
N TYR A 550 -39.17 -11.25 -3.93
CA TYR A 550 -37.84 -11.73 -4.33
C TYR A 550 -36.82 -11.66 -3.20
N ARG A 551 -35.95 -12.68 -3.08
CA ARG A 551 -35.22 -12.91 -1.84
C ARG A 551 -33.83 -13.50 -1.97
N ASP A 552 -32.87 -12.81 -1.36
CA ASP A 552 -31.60 -13.38 -0.94
C ASP A 552 -31.61 -13.53 0.59
N VAL A 553 -31.29 -14.73 1.07
CA VAL A 553 -31.18 -15.04 2.49
C VAL A 553 -29.78 -15.52 2.77
N ASN A 554 -29.09 -14.81 3.64
CA ASN A 554 -27.82 -15.28 4.20
C ASN A 554 -27.98 -15.47 5.70
N LEU A 555 -27.65 -16.65 6.18
CA LEU A 555 -27.63 -16.98 7.60
C LEU A 555 -26.18 -17.24 8.02
N TYR A 556 -25.73 -16.55 9.06
CA TYR A 556 -24.41 -16.68 9.63
C TYR A 556 -24.54 -17.20 11.06
N ASP A 557 -23.86 -18.30 11.37
CA ASP A 557 -23.82 -18.88 12.72
C ASP A 557 -22.63 -18.32 13.50
N PHE A 558 -22.89 -17.75 14.68
CA PHE A 558 -21.88 -17.19 15.58
C PHE A 558 -21.55 -18.12 16.76
N GLY A 559 -22.16 -19.31 16.82
CA GLY A 559 -22.08 -20.22 17.95
C GLY A 559 -22.96 -19.79 19.12
N ASN A 560 -23.00 -20.61 20.17
CA ASN A 560 -23.82 -20.41 21.37
C ASN A 560 -25.32 -20.17 21.08
N GLY A 561 -25.81 -20.65 19.92
CA GLY A 561 -27.20 -20.47 19.48
C GLY A 561 -27.51 -19.08 18.92
N PHE A 562 -26.53 -18.22 18.66
CA PHE A 562 -26.75 -16.91 18.02
C PHE A 562 -26.48 -16.97 16.51
N HIS A 563 -27.40 -16.39 15.74
CA HIS A 563 -27.32 -16.35 14.29
C HIS A 563 -27.64 -14.94 13.77
N LEU A 564 -26.98 -14.54 12.70
CA LEU A 564 -27.30 -13.33 11.95
C LEU A 564 -27.94 -13.71 10.64
N LEU A 565 -29.13 -13.19 10.41
CA LEU A 565 -29.92 -13.38 9.23
C LEU A 565 -29.96 -12.07 8.44
N ARG A 566 -29.50 -12.09 7.19
CA ARG A 566 -29.64 -10.98 6.26
C ARG A 566 -30.70 -11.32 5.22
N ILE A 567 -31.62 -10.38 5.01
CA ILE A 567 -32.72 -10.51 4.06
C ILE A 567 -32.77 -9.23 3.22
N SER A 568 -32.95 -9.36 1.92
CA SER A 568 -33.30 -8.22 1.06
C SER A 568 -34.39 -8.61 0.08
N GLY A 569 -35.15 -7.62 -0.36
CA GLY A 569 -36.23 -7.84 -1.32
C GLY A 569 -36.88 -6.55 -1.81
N LYS A 570 -37.91 -6.73 -2.64
CA LYS A 570 -38.71 -5.66 -3.22
C LYS A 570 -40.20 -5.91 -3.00
N LEU A 571 -40.87 -4.94 -2.40
CA LEU A 571 -42.31 -4.92 -2.15
C LEU A 571 -43.06 -4.24 -3.32
N SER A 572 -44.37 -4.45 -3.42
CA SER A 572 -45.25 -3.69 -4.34
C SER A 572 -45.86 -2.45 -3.70
N GLY A 573 -45.74 -2.30 -2.37
CA GLY A 573 -46.15 -1.13 -1.61
C GLY A 573 -45.19 -0.83 -0.46
N PRO A 574 -45.46 0.21 0.35
CA PRO A 574 -44.54 0.62 1.41
C PRO A 574 -44.50 -0.37 2.58
N ALA A 575 -45.57 -1.14 2.82
CA ALA A 575 -45.66 -2.05 3.96
C ALA A 575 -45.23 -3.49 3.59
N GLY A 576 -44.37 -4.07 4.44
CA GLY A 576 -43.87 -5.43 4.30
C GLY A 576 -43.92 -6.21 5.62
N LYS A 577 -43.83 -7.54 5.50
CA LYS A 577 -43.75 -8.47 6.63
C LYS A 577 -42.61 -9.45 6.43
N ILE A 578 -41.73 -9.60 7.41
CA ILE A 578 -40.77 -10.71 7.45
C ILE A 578 -41.34 -11.76 8.39
N ARG A 579 -41.59 -12.96 7.87
CA ARG A 579 -42.09 -14.09 8.66
C ARG A 579 -41.00 -15.15 8.83
N LEU A 580 -40.62 -15.40 10.07
CA LEU A 580 -39.71 -16.49 10.43
C LEU A 580 -40.56 -17.70 10.82
N LEU A 581 -40.68 -18.69 9.93
CA LEU A 581 -41.44 -19.92 10.19
C LEU A 581 -40.60 -20.85 11.05
N ALA A 582 -41.06 -21.08 12.27
CA ALA A 582 -40.54 -22.11 13.14
C ALA A 582 -41.46 -23.34 13.03
N THR A 583 -40.91 -24.46 12.54
CA THR A 583 -41.65 -25.73 12.59
C THR A 583 -41.01 -26.61 13.65
N ALA A 584 -41.83 -27.03 14.60
CA ALA A 584 -41.58 -28.29 15.26
C ALA A 584 -41.74 -29.37 14.18
N GLY A 585 -40.70 -30.16 13.89
CA GLY A 585 -40.95 -31.51 13.37
C GLY A 585 -41.98 -32.19 14.29
N THR A 586 -42.78 -33.15 13.79
CA THR A 586 -44.05 -33.66 14.36
C THR A 586 -44.09 -34.04 15.87
N SER A 587 -43.02 -33.87 16.63
CA SER A 587 -42.96 -34.04 18.09
C SER A 587 -41.95 -33.14 18.86
N SER A 588 -41.20 -32.23 18.24
CA SER A 588 -40.10 -31.54 18.93
C SER A 588 -40.36 -30.05 19.16
N ALA A 589 -40.46 -29.61 20.42
CA ALA A 589 -40.54 -28.20 20.76
C ALA A 589 -39.37 -27.41 20.14
N PHE A 590 -39.62 -26.19 19.64
CA PHE A 590 -38.56 -25.26 19.25
C PHE A 590 -38.49 -24.11 20.25
N THR A 591 -37.33 -23.49 20.36
CA THR A 591 -37.15 -22.23 21.10
C THR A 591 -36.44 -21.22 20.21
N MET A 592 -37.13 -20.11 19.91
CA MET A 592 -36.60 -19.07 19.05
C MET A 592 -36.89 -17.70 19.64
N TYR A 593 -35.84 -16.90 19.73
CA TYR A 593 -35.92 -15.51 20.14
C TYR A 593 -35.36 -14.61 19.07
N LEU A 594 -36.05 -13.51 18.84
CA LEU A 594 -35.63 -12.46 17.95
C LEU A 594 -34.82 -11.44 18.73
N GLY A 595 -33.57 -11.34 18.32
CA GLY A 595 -32.66 -10.28 18.69
C GLY A 595 -32.97 -9.01 17.94
N SER A 596 -31.98 -8.13 17.82
CA SER A 596 -32.14 -6.86 17.12
C SER A 596 -32.54 -7.03 15.66
N VAL A 597 -33.46 -6.19 15.20
CA VAL A 597 -33.85 -6.11 13.80
C VAL A 597 -33.57 -4.71 13.29
N PHE A 598 -32.84 -4.64 12.19
CA PHE A 598 -32.66 -3.43 11.43
C PHE A 598 -33.25 -3.62 10.04
N ILE A 599 -34.00 -2.64 9.55
CA ILE A 599 -34.62 -2.64 8.22
C ILE A 599 -34.38 -1.24 7.63
N SER A 600 -33.94 -1.19 6.38
CA SER A 600 -33.69 0.05 5.64
C SER A 600 -34.21 -0.05 4.22
N ALA A 601 -34.69 1.09 3.72
CA ALA A 601 -35.09 1.31 2.34
C ALA A 601 -33.90 1.31 1.34
N TYR A 602 -32.67 1.22 1.85
CA TYR A 602 -31.42 1.22 1.09
C TYR A 602 -30.74 -0.16 1.16
N LYS A 603 -29.95 -0.50 0.13
CA LYS A 603 -29.24 -1.81 0.00
C LYS A 603 -28.32 -2.17 1.20
N GLY A 604 -27.97 -1.19 2.03
CA GLY A 604 -27.27 -1.38 3.29
C GLY A 604 -28.21 -1.29 4.49
N ALA A 605 -28.39 -2.41 5.18
CA ALA A 605 -28.84 -2.43 6.56
C ALA A 605 -27.61 -2.29 7.48
N PRO A 606 -27.27 -1.08 7.99
CA PRO A 606 -26.23 -0.95 9.00
C PRO A 606 -26.48 -1.89 10.19
N LEU A 607 -25.38 -2.35 10.80
CA LEU A 607 -25.46 -2.98 12.11
C LEU A 607 -26.01 -1.95 13.13
N PRO A 608 -26.87 -2.35 14.07
CA PRO A 608 -27.50 -1.43 15.01
C PRO A 608 -26.49 -0.64 15.87
N TYR A 609 -26.91 0.55 16.30
CA TYR A 609 -26.12 1.63 16.92
C TYR A 609 -26.67 2.00 18.33
N HIS A 610 -25.81 2.55 19.21
CA HIS A 610 -26.20 3.16 20.48
C HIS A 610 -25.88 4.67 20.49
N THR A 611 -26.80 5.51 20.97
CA THR A 611 -26.58 6.94 21.18
C THR A 611 -25.70 7.20 22.41
N THR A 612 -24.71 8.08 22.29
CA THR A 612 -23.71 8.44 23.30
C THR A 612 -24.23 9.27 24.48
N SER A 613 -25.50 9.17 24.84
CA SER A 613 -26.03 9.86 26.03
C SER A 613 -25.86 8.97 27.28
N ALA A 614 -25.40 9.56 28.38
CA ALA A 614 -25.39 8.92 29.70
C ALA A 614 -26.77 8.29 30.00
N SER A 615 -26.86 6.97 29.93
CA SER A 615 -28.12 6.26 30.18
C SER A 615 -28.30 6.09 31.69
N PRO A 616 -29.52 6.21 32.23
CA PRO A 616 -29.81 5.81 33.61
C PRO A 616 -29.36 4.36 33.86
N VAL A 617 -28.98 4.07 35.11
CA VAL A 617 -28.59 2.72 35.53
C VAL A 617 -29.69 1.73 35.16
N GLU A 618 -29.39 0.77 34.28
CA GLU A 618 -30.32 -0.27 33.86
C GLU A 618 -30.23 -1.43 34.85
N THR A 619 -31.36 -1.79 35.48
CA THR A 619 -31.49 -3.00 36.28
C THR A 619 -32.18 -4.08 35.45
N ILE A 620 -31.54 -5.24 35.32
CA ILE A 620 -32.01 -6.42 34.60
C ILE A 620 -32.13 -7.55 35.62
N VAL A 621 -33.31 -8.15 35.80
CA VAL A 621 -33.51 -9.29 36.71
C VAL A 621 -33.65 -10.57 35.88
N CYS A 622 -32.84 -11.59 36.16
CA CYS A 622 -32.83 -12.89 35.48
C CYS A 622 -32.91 -14.02 36.51
N GLY A 623 -34.11 -14.51 36.79
CA GLY A 623 -34.34 -15.53 37.82
C GLY A 623 -33.97 -15.02 39.22
N ALA A 624 -33.07 -15.73 39.91
CA ALA A 624 -32.53 -15.31 41.21
C ALA A 624 -31.33 -14.35 41.09
N SER A 625 -30.85 -14.08 39.88
CA SER A 625 -29.71 -13.19 39.63
C SER A 625 -30.20 -11.80 39.22
N GLU A 626 -29.62 -10.77 39.81
CA GLU A 626 -29.84 -9.38 39.42
C GLU A 626 -28.59 -8.91 38.67
N MET A 627 -28.74 -8.19 37.55
CA MET A 627 -27.65 -7.55 36.85
C MET A 627 -27.94 -6.05 36.79
N LYS A 628 -26.96 -5.22 37.11
CA LYS A 628 -27.04 -3.77 36.95
C LYS A 628 -25.91 -3.33 36.03
N ARG A 629 -26.21 -2.44 35.08
CA ARG A 629 -25.19 -1.89 34.19
C ARG A 629 -25.47 -0.43 33.89
N GLY A 630 -24.45 0.30 33.49
CA GLY A 630 -24.60 1.70 33.14
C GLY A 630 -23.35 2.30 32.53
N ILE A 631 -23.50 3.57 32.15
CA ILE A 631 -22.40 4.42 31.70
C ILE A 631 -22.28 5.56 32.70
N LYS A 632 -21.09 5.72 33.28
CA LYS A 632 -20.77 6.86 34.14
C LYS A 632 -19.82 7.75 33.38
N ASN A 633 -20.30 8.94 33.01
CA ASN A 633 -19.44 9.96 32.44
C ASN A 633 -18.40 10.39 33.47
N VAL A 634 -17.15 10.43 33.04
CA VAL A 634 -16.02 10.88 33.83
C VAL A 634 -15.66 12.27 33.29
N PRO A 635 -15.92 13.32 34.08
CA PRO A 635 -15.65 14.67 33.65
C PRO A 635 -14.15 14.86 33.41
N TYR A 636 -13.81 15.88 32.64
CA TYR A 636 -12.44 16.31 32.47
C TYR A 636 -11.72 16.42 33.81
N SER A 637 -10.66 15.63 33.96
CA SER A 637 -9.89 15.51 35.18
C SER A 637 -8.42 15.70 34.85
N THR A 638 -7.73 16.48 35.69
CA THR A 638 -6.28 16.71 35.62
C THR A 638 -5.58 15.93 36.75
N GLY A 639 -4.27 15.68 36.62
CA GLY A 639 -3.48 14.98 37.64
C GLY A 639 -3.04 13.58 37.18
N THR A 640 -2.87 12.67 38.14
CA THR A 640 -2.34 11.32 37.87
C THR A 640 -3.41 10.23 37.85
N TYR A 641 -4.57 10.48 38.49
CA TYR A 641 -5.70 9.56 38.49
C TYR A 641 -7.01 10.25 38.88
N VAL A 642 -8.14 9.60 38.55
CA VAL A 642 -9.49 9.93 39.05
C VAL A 642 -10.16 8.67 39.59
N ASP A 643 -10.83 8.80 40.74
CA ASP A 643 -11.64 7.74 41.32
C ASP A 643 -13.10 7.93 40.88
N VAL A 644 -13.64 6.92 40.21
CA VAL A 644 -14.99 6.93 39.66
C VAL A 644 -15.83 5.90 40.40
N THR A 645 -16.70 6.40 41.27
CA THR A 645 -17.68 5.55 41.98
C THR A 645 -18.97 5.48 41.19
N VAL A 646 -19.44 4.25 40.97
CA VAL A 646 -20.76 3.94 40.42
C VAL A 646 -21.65 3.45 41.55
N THR A 647 -22.82 4.06 41.70
CA THR A 647 -23.81 3.68 42.71
C THR A 647 -24.89 2.83 42.04
N PHE A 648 -25.17 1.68 42.63
CA PHE A 648 -26.25 0.80 42.19
C PHE A 648 -27.58 1.39 42.65
N ALA A 649 -28.56 1.48 41.73
CA ALA A 649 -29.87 2.04 42.04
C ALA A 649 -30.61 1.27 43.16
N ALA A 650 -30.32 -0.03 43.30
CA ALA A 650 -30.76 -0.89 44.40
C ALA A 650 -29.57 -1.71 44.94
N LYS A 651 -29.59 -2.06 46.23
CA LYS A 651 -28.53 -2.84 46.89
C LYS A 651 -28.63 -4.33 46.52
N PHE A 652 -27.52 -4.94 46.13
CA PHE A 652 -27.40 -6.39 45.95
C PHE A 652 -27.45 -7.12 47.31
N SER A 653 -28.04 -8.31 47.35
CA SER A 653 -28.11 -9.15 48.55
C SER A 653 -26.75 -9.75 48.94
N THR A 654 -25.87 -9.93 47.95
CA THR A 654 -24.48 -10.41 48.10
C THR A 654 -23.52 -9.48 47.37
N LEU A 655 -22.22 -9.62 47.63
CA LEU A 655 -21.19 -8.87 46.90
C LEU A 655 -21.28 -9.23 45.40
N PRO A 656 -21.51 -8.26 44.50
CA PRO A 656 -21.68 -8.56 43.08
C PRO A 656 -20.33 -8.79 42.40
N ALA A 657 -20.35 -9.56 41.31
CA ALA A 657 -19.24 -9.61 40.37
C ALA A 657 -19.26 -8.34 39.52
N PHE A 658 -18.19 -7.55 39.59
CA PHE A 658 -18.10 -6.25 38.91
C PHE A 658 -17.12 -6.31 37.73
N THR A 659 -17.58 -5.89 36.56
CA THR A 659 -16.76 -5.73 35.35
C THR A 659 -16.91 -4.31 34.80
N TYR A 660 -15.86 -3.81 34.16
CA TYR A 660 -15.88 -2.47 33.58
C TYR A 660 -14.99 -2.36 32.34
N SER A 661 -15.28 -1.35 31.52
CA SER A 661 -14.44 -0.89 30.41
C SER A 661 -14.43 0.63 30.34
N LEU A 662 -13.40 1.18 29.70
CA LEU A 662 -13.19 2.63 29.58
C LEU A 662 -13.26 3.04 28.12
N LEU A 663 -13.94 4.14 27.85
CA LEU A 663 -13.99 4.79 26.55
C LEU A 663 -13.49 6.23 26.69
N PRO A 664 -12.22 6.53 26.37
CA PRO A 664 -11.72 7.90 26.38
C PRO A 664 -12.48 8.77 25.39
N ALA A 665 -12.77 10.01 25.74
CA ALA A 665 -13.22 10.99 24.75
C ALA A 665 -12.11 11.24 23.72
N SER A 666 -12.49 11.63 22.50
CA SER A 666 -11.58 11.61 21.34
C SER A 666 -10.29 12.41 21.52
N ALA A 667 -10.31 13.47 22.31
CA ALA A 667 -9.13 14.29 22.61
C ALA A 667 -8.13 13.62 23.58
N PHE A 668 -8.50 12.51 24.23
CA PHE A 668 -7.74 11.85 25.31
C PHE A 668 -7.33 10.41 24.95
N TYR A 669 -7.46 10.01 23.67
CA TYR A 669 -6.90 8.74 23.21
C TYR A 669 -5.39 8.72 23.41
N GLY A 670 -4.91 7.75 24.18
CA GLY A 670 -3.49 7.60 24.53
C GLY A 670 -3.09 8.18 25.90
N ASN A 671 -3.94 8.97 26.55
CA ASN A 671 -3.62 9.52 27.88
C ASN A 671 -3.89 8.52 29.02
N HIS A 672 -4.69 7.48 28.80
CA HIS A 672 -4.95 6.43 29.79
C HIS A 672 -3.72 5.52 29.95
N THR A 673 -3.24 5.39 31.19
CA THR A 673 -2.08 4.55 31.52
C THR A 673 -2.49 3.19 32.09
N LYS A 674 -3.41 3.16 33.06
CA LYS A 674 -3.95 1.92 33.65
C LYS A 674 -5.26 2.21 34.40
N SER A 675 -6.00 1.18 34.77
CA SER A 675 -7.15 1.29 35.68
C SER A 675 -7.17 0.15 36.69
N GLU A 676 -7.82 0.38 37.82
CA GLU A 676 -7.85 -0.56 38.95
C GLU A 676 -9.22 -0.49 39.65
N LEU A 677 -9.79 -1.66 39.95
CA LEU A 677 -10.98 -1.76 40.80
C LEU A 677 -10.56 -1.68 42.26
N ILE A 678 -10.72 -0.51 42.88
CA ILE A 678 -10.20 -0.25 44.25
C ILE A 678 -11.23 -0.52 45.36
N GLY A 679 -12.49 -0.75 45.00
CA GLY A 679 -13.52 -1.16 45.95
C GLY A 679 -14.80 -1.63 45.27
N VAL A 680 -15.41 -2.68 45.83
CA VAL A 680 -16.77 -3.15 45.48
C VAL A 680 -17.48 -3.47 46.77
N ASP A 681 -18.72 -3.03 46.89
CA ASP A 681 -19.64 -3.45 47.93
C ASP A 681 -21.02 -3.79 47.32
N THR A 682 -22.01 -3.95 48.17
CA THR A 682 -23.38 -4.34 47.75
C THR A 682 -24.17 -3.19 47.12
N GLN A 683 -23.71 -1.95 47.22
CA GLN A 683 -24.37 -0.72 46.78
C GLN A 683 -23.53 0.13 45.81
N SER A 684 -22.23 -0.14 45.70
CA SER A 684 -21.34 0.62 44.82
C SER A 684 -20.09 -0.15 44.39
N ALA A 685 -19.44 0.37 43.36
CA ALA A 685 -18.07 -0.01 42.99
C ALA A 685 -17.28 1.25 42.63
N THR A 686 -15.99 1.26 42.94
CA THR A 686 -15.08 2.37 42.65
C THR A 686 -13.91 1.90 41.80
N VAL A 687 -13.77 2.51 40.63
CA VAL A 687 -12.67 2.28 39.69
C VAL A 687 -11.74 3.49 39.72
N ARG A 688 -10.46 3.26 39.96
CA ARG A 688 -9.41 4.27 39.79
C ARG A 688 -8.88 4.22 38.37
N ILE A 689 -8.91 5.35 37.68
CA ILE A 689 -8.41 5.50 36.31
C ILE A 689 -7.15 6.36 36.36
N TYR A 690 -6.01 5.83 35.95
CA TYR A 690 -4.72 6.52 35.91
C TYR A 690 -4.44 7.06 34.51
N TYR A 691 -3.94 8.29 34.42
CA TYR A 691 -3.71 8.99 33.16
C TYR A 691 -2.58 10.03 33.25
N ALA A 692 -2.07 10.47 32.11
CA ALA A 692 -1.13 11.59 32.00
C ALA A 692 -1.33 12.34 30.68
N PRO A 693 -1.47 13.69 30.68
CA PRO A 693 -1.60 14.60 31.83
C PRO A 693 -3.05 14.79 32.34
N ASP A 694 -4.03 14.46 31.53
CA ASP A 694 -5.45 14.66 31.77
C ASP A 694 -6.30 13.58 31.08
N TRP A 695 -7.55 13.44 31.52
CA TRP A 695 -8.47 12.46 30.95
C TRP A 695 -9.93 12.89 31.09
N ALA A 696 -10.72 12.57 30.08
CA ALA A 696 -12.17 12.58 30.12
C ALA A 696 -12.67 11.39 29.29
N GLY A 697 -13.85 10.87 29.63
CA GLY A 697 -14.42 9.75 28.90
C GLY A 697 -15.59 9.12 29.65
N ASP A 698 -15.88 7.88 29.31
CA ASP A 698 -16.98 7.13 29.89
C ASP A 698 -16.46 5.84 30.55
N LEU A 699 -16.96 5.57 31.75
CA LEU A 699 -16.81 4.29 32.44
C LEU A 699 -18.06 3.46 32.17
N HIS A 700 -17.90 2.40 31.40
CA HIS A 700 -18.94 1.41 31.15
C HIS A 700 -18.79 0.33 32.22
N TRP A 701 -19.88 -0.04 32.89
CA TRP A 701 -19.81 -0.96 34.01
C TRP A 701 -20.98 -1.93 34.05
N GLN A 702 -20.72 -3.09 34.65
CA GLN A 702 -21.71 -4.14 34.91
C GLN A 702 -21.43 -4.78 36.28
N ALA A 703 -22.49 -5.04 37.04
CA ALA A 703 -22.50 -5.73 38.32
C ALA A 703 -23.53 -6.88 38.26
N VAL A 704 -23.15 -8.09 38.66
CA VAL A 704 -24.01 -9.30 38.66
C VAL A 704 -24.10 -9.91 40.05
#